data_AF-A0AA48L377-F1
#
_entry.id   AF-A0AA48L377-F1
#
_cell.length_a   1.000
_cell.length_b   1.000
_cell.length_c   1.000
_cell.angle_alpha   90.00
_cell.angle_beta   90.00
_cell.angle_gamma   90.00
#
_symmetry.space_group_name_H-M   'P 1'
#
loop_
_entity.id
_entity.type
_entity.pdbx_description
1 polymer ?
#
loop_
_entity_poly.entity_id
_entity_poly.type
_entity_poly.pdbx_seq_one_letter_code
_entity_poly.pdbx_strand_id
1 'polypeptide(L)'
;MYDSSWFSLKTPPTIDDDTLILPSALSRSITTRTSMTPMTSMATHRPSTSSSNRRRSRSPALSRLRRRGVLIALVIALPILAFLIMEERHSQRVALASWAAELAARENAAYPDPQGRVDLAAWRNRIASRQNLELERRVVGDEQEEWPAWWGNADEVGPSPFDHVPSPLDGKRRVLFLTAYDDYLQRMNTHTYEIVDAALRHPNVIVDVWGPGWAGYDWDVPLSVNVKRRANRIAQLEASRTEHTAAAARARQAAARERWASERNDWFRKSAHPQPQATDVSNEESDFEPWNTPEWIERVDECNDAVRYDIVWTISDIYKANDMPHVDALDCGALLVQQLGDCHEHRCLKEWYPQANNITVTKYGFELPELFNLANVRKVYPSFEMGLFGHSPDTANEWDFYPLPWSERTAQAVIFGFDGGFYPVRTTVTNHLRRLEQDSSLPASPISRHPHPGYDINSADEYKQTPLETYEIGHPSYQRHRELRHDFARGMRTAQICVFDSSLERKLIRKYAQALLSGCVIASDLPTEHEEAMMGLVIRLEPTWDIERIEAEINKYLAQPEVLHQMALDGFAYARRHLTTTAKISDMLRLVEAHRSGVRGYDHAHSFSSRCRSYSGHAPPPPWCDNQEGHRGLEDRLDPL
;
A
#
# COMPACT_ATOMS: atom_id res chain seq x y z
N MET A 1 -58.18 5.10 -0.37
CA MET A 1 -59.36 4.85 0.49
C MET A 1 -59.14 3.53 1.20
N TYR A 2 -59.30 3.52 2.54
CA TYR A 2 -58.95 2.49 3.55
C TYR A 2 -57.43 2.42 3.85
N ASP A 3 -56.88 2.85 4.98
CA ASP A 3 -57.30 3.12 6.38
C ASP A 3 -57.55 1.92 7.31
N SER A 4 -57.03 2.07 8.54
CA SER A 4 -57.09 1.29 9.78
C SER A 4 -56.28 -0.03 9.85
N SER A 5 -55.23 -0.19 10.67
CA SER A 5 -55.03 -0.03 12.14
C SER A 5 -55.46 -1.26 12.98
N TRP A 6 -54.81 -1.40 14.16
CA TRP A 6 -54.98 -2.38 15.26
C TRP A 6 -53.95 -3.53 15.38
N PHE A 7 -52.99 -3.39 16.29
CA PHE A 7 -53.07 -4.00 17.63
C PHE A 7 -52.14 -3.29 18.64
N SER A 8 -52.62 -3.19 19.86
CA SER A 8 -52.04 -2.45 20.99
C SER A 8 -51.82 -3.40 22.19
N LEU A 9 -50.96 -2.94 23.11
CA LEU A 9 -50.75 -3.34 24.52
C LEU A 9 -49.92 -4.61 24.82
N LYS A 10 -48.76 -4.40 25.46
CA LYS A 10 -48.59 -4.59 26.93
C LYS A 10 -47.21 -4.11 27.43
N THR A 11 -47.24 -3.16 28.35
CA THR A 11 -46.26 -2.87 29.43
C THR A 11 -46.88 -3.36 30.77
N PRO A 12 -46.22 -3.33 31.96
CA PRO A 12 -44.80 -3.20 32.38
C PRO A 12 -44.42 -4.39 33.35
N PRO A 13 -43.50 -4.36 34.36
CA PRO A 13 -43.26 -3.32 35.38
C PRO A 13 -41.81 -2.85 35.60
N THR A 14 -41.75 -1.63 36.12
CA THR A 14 -40.70 -0.92 36.86
C THR A 14 -40.29 -1.64 38.16
N ILE A 15 -39.02 -1.53 38.54
CA ILE A 15 -38.53 -1.65 39.93
C ILE A 15 -37.57 -0.47 40.17
N ASP A 16 -37.85 0.28 41.22
CA ASP A 16 -37.11 1.45 41.71
C ASP A 16 -35.87 1.07 42.55
N ASP A 17 -34.93 2.02 42.55
CA ASP A 17 -33.94 2.44 43.56
C ASP A 17 -33.63 1.52 44.76
N ASP A 18 -32.33 1.26 45.00
CA ASP A 18 -31.65 1.94 46.12
C ASP A 18 -30.11 1.75 46.15
N THR A 19 -29.45 2.90 46.31
CA THR A 19 -28.23 3.19 47.09
C THR A 19 -27.29 2.04 47.52
N LEU A 20 -25.98 2.17 47.18
CA LEU A 20 -24.90 2.09 48.18
C LEU A 20 -23.58 2.68 47.65
N ILE A 21 -23.04 3.54 48.50
CA ILE A 21 -21.86 4.38 48.39
C ILE A 21 -20.65 3.67 49.05
N LEU A 22 -19.42 4.08 48.66
CA LEU A 22 -18.13 4.01 49.39
C LEU A 22 -17.17 2.79 49.13
N PRO A 23 -15.84 2.93 49.39
CA PRO A 23 -14.82 3.02 48.34
C PRO A 23 -13.58 2.11 48.61
N SER A 24 -12.43 2.45 47.98
CA SER A 24 -11.05 2.04 48.33
C SER A 24 -10.67 0.60 47.94
N ALA A 25 -9.43 0.21 47.67
CA ALA A 25 -8.13 0.84 47.50
C ALA A 25 -7.16 -0.29 47.04
N LEU A 26 -5.99 0.10 46.53
CA LEU A 26 -4.69 -0.58 46.70
C LEU A 26 -4.54 -2.06 46.31
N SER A 27 -3.74 -2.31 45.27
CA SER A 27 -2.82 -3.46 45.23
C SER A 27 -1.67 -3.13 44.26
N ARG A 28 -0.54 -2.58 44.71
CA ARG A 28 0.69 -3.28 45.16
C ARG A 28 1.05 -4.52 44.32
N SER A 29 1.93 -4.28 43.34
CA SER A 29 3.28 -4.87 43.25
C SER A 29 3.50 -6.21 43.94
N ILE A 30 3.69 -7.27 43.14
CA ILE A 30 4.51 -8.43 43.50
C ILE A 30 5.41 -8.77 42.31
N THR A 31 6.68 -8.40 42.46
CA THR A 31 7.85 -9.01 41.84
C THR A 31 8.03 -10.44 42.31
N THR A 32 8.20 -11.39 41.39
CA THR A 32 8.93 -12.64 41.66
C THR A 32 9.82 -13.02 40.48
N ARG A 33 11.11 -12.76 40.71
CA ARG A 33 12.27 -13.40 40.08
C ARG A 33 12.22 -14.91 40.38
N THR A 34 12.46 -15.75 39.37
CA THR A 34 13.08 -17.06 39.62
C THR A 34 14.03 -17.41 38.48
N SER A 35 15.29 -17.61 38.85
CA SER A 35 16.41 -17.99 38.01
C SER A 35 16.53 -19.50 37.85
N MET A 36 16.96 -19.90 36.65
CA MET A 36 17.95 -20.93 36.31
C MET A 36 18.06 -22.20 37.18
N THR A 37 17.98 -23.37 36.55
CA THR A 37 19.17 -24.21 36.25
C THR A 37 18.82 -25.44 35.40
N PRO A 38 19.80 -26.05 34.71
CA PRO A 38 19.62 -27.03 33.64
C PRO A 38 19.79 -28.49 34.11
N MET A 39 19.23 -29.45 33.36
CA MET A 39 19.54 -30.87 33.50
C MET A 39 20.34 -31.41 32.31
N THR A 40 21.48 -31.99 32.65
CA THR A 40 22.36 -32.82 31.84
C THR A 40 22.01 -34.31 31.99
N SER A 41 22.39 -35.10 30.98
CA SER A 41 22.94 -36.48 31.09
C SER A 41 22.10 -37.67 30.61
N MET A 42 22.61 -38.26 29.51
CA MET A 42 22.85 -39.68 29.19
C MET A 42 21.75 -40.75 29.31
N ALA A 43 21.58 -41.52 28.23
CA ALA A 43 21.61 -42.99 28.27
C ALA A 43 21.94 -43.62 26.91
N THR A 44 22.98 -44.44 26.90
CA THR A 44 23.39 -45.39 25.86
C THR A 44 22.56 -46.66 25.89
N HIS A 45 22.16 -47.22 24.74
CA HIS A 45 21.89 -48.67 24.60
C HIS A 45 22.08 -49.21 23.17
N ARG A 46 23.03 -50.14 23.03
CA ARG A 46 23.06 -51.27 22.06
C ARG A 46 22.31 -52.45 22.70
N PRO A 47 21.73 -53.39 21.92
CA PRO A 47 22.47 -54.65 21.68
C PRO A 47 22.19 -55.43 20.37
N SER A 48 23.19 -56.26 20.07
CA SER A 48 23.20 -57.63 19.53
C SER A 48 22.53 -58.02 18.21
N THR A 49 23.41 -58.45 17.31
CA THR A 49 23.29 -59.43 16.24
C THR A 49 22.67 -60.78 16.66
N SER A 50 21.77 -61.35 15.85
CA SER A 50 21.58 -62.80 15.76
C SER A 50 21.47 -63.26 14.31
N SER A 51 22.27 -64.26 13.98
CA SER A 51 22.36 -64.93 12.69
C SER A 51 21.26 -65.99 12.54
N SER A 52 20.58 -66.03 11.39
CA SER A 52 19.99 -67.29 10.91
C SER A 52 20.22 -67.46 9.41
N ASN A 53 21.06 -68.44 9.09
CA ASN A 53 21.31 -68.94 7.75
C ASN A 53 20.11 -69.77 7.28
N ARG A 54 19.38 -69.29 6.26
CA ARG A 54 18.44 -70.12 5.48
C ARG A 54 18.89 -70.18 4.03
N ARG A 55 19.59 -71.26 3.67
CA ARG A 55 19.82 -71.70 2.29
C ARG A 55 18.47 -71.95 1.62
N ARG A 56 18.13 -71.15 0.60
CA ARG A 56 17.11 -71.50 -0.41
C ARG A 56 17.81 -71.63 -1.75
N SER A 57 17.91 -72.86 -2.25
CA SER A 57 18.27 -73.13 -3.64
C SER A 57 17.21 -72.50 -4.53
N ARG A 58 17.62 -71.58 -5.40
CA ARG A 58 16.78 -71.03 -6.46
C ARG A 58 17.19 -71.69 -7.76
N SER A 59 16.27 -72.43 -8.36
CA SER A 59 16.47 -73.06 -9.67
C SER A 59 16.64 -71.98 -10.75
N PRO A 60 17.65 -72.09 -11.63
CA PRO A 60 17.98 -71.07 -12.64
C PRO A 60 16.96 -70.94 -13.80
N ALA A 61 15.88 -71.73 -13.81
CA ALA A 61 14.84 -71.67 -14.84
C ALA A 61 13.80 -70.56 -14.58
N LEU A 62 13.44 -70.30 -13.32
CA LEU A 62 12.41 -69.30 -12.96
C LEU A 62 12.89 -67.84 -13.12
N SER A 63 14.20 -67.60 -13.04
CA SER A 63 14.77 -66.25 -13.24
C SER A 63 14.78 -65.82 -14.71
N ARG A 64 14.85 -66.77 -15.66
CA ARG A 64 14.82 -66.47 -17.11
C ARG A 64 13.41 -66.13 -17.60
N LEU A 65 12.38 -66.80 -17.08
CA LEU A 65 10.97 -66.48 -17.38
C LEU A 65 10.56 -65.12 -16.80
N ARG A 66 10.99 -64.79 -15.57
CA ARG A 66 10.75 -63.46 -14.98
C ARG A 66 11.43 -62.33 -15.74
N ARG A 67 12.67 -62.52 -16.23
CA ARG A 67 13.36 -61.49 -17.03
C ARG A 67 12.66 -61.22 -18.37
N ARG A 68 12.13 -62.25 -19.03
CA ARG A 68 11.38 -62.07 -20.28
C ARG A 68 10.03 -61.38 -20.06
N GLY A 69 9.32 -61.71 -18.99
CA GLY A 69 8.06 -61.04 -18.63
C GLY A 69 8.25 -59.55 -18.32
N VAL A 70 9.30 -59.20 -17.58
CA VAL A 70 9.63 -57.79 -17.29
C VAL A 70 10.03 -57.02 -18.54
N LEU A 71 10.77 -57.64 -19.46
CA LEU A 71 11.16 -56.98 -20.72
C LEU A 71 9.95 -56.69 -21.61
N ILE A 72 9.02 -57.64 -21.74
CA ILE A 72 7.78 -57.45 -22.50
C ILE A 72 6.90 -56.37 -21.85
N ALA A 73 6.78 -56.38 -20.52
CA ALA A 73 6.04 -55.36 -19.79
C ALA A 73 6.63 -53.96 -19.98
N LEU A 74 7.96 -53.81 -19.97
CA LEU A 74 8.63 -52.53 -20.24
C LEU A 74 8.44 -52.06 -21.69
N VAL A 75 8.51 -52.97 -22.66
CA VAL A 75 8.29 -52.65 -24.07
C VAL A 75 6.86 -52.16 -24.34
N ILE A 76 5.88 -52.60 -23.55
CA ILE A 76 4.49 -52.14 -23.65
C ILE A 76 4.25 -50.86 -22.81
N ALA A 77 4.83 -50.77 -21.62
CA ALA A 77 4.59 -49.65 -20.71
C ALA A 77 5.25 -48.35 -21.18
N LEU A 78 6.43 -48.41 -21.81
CA LEU A 78 7.14 -47.21 -22.28
C LEU A 78 6.36 -46.43 -23.37
N PRO A 79 5.79 -47.05 -24.42
CA PRO A 79 4.94 -46.36 -25.38
C PRO A 79 3.68 -45.74 -24.75
N ILE A 80 3.05 -46.43 -23.79
CA ILE A 80 1.87 -45.93 -23.10
C ILE A 80 2.23 -44.69 -22.27
N LEU A 81 3.33 -44.75 -21.52
CA LEU A 81 3.81 -43.61 -20.75
C LEU A 81 4.19 -42.43 -21.67
N ALA A 82 4.85 -42.68 -22.79
CA ALA A 82 5.19 -41.66 -23.77
C ALA A 82 3.93 -41.01 -24.37
N PHE A 83 2.90 -41.81 -24.67
CA PHE A 83 1.61 -41.32 -25.14
C PHE A 83 0.92 -40.44 -24.09
N LEU A 84 0.87 -40.87 -22.82
CA LEU A 84 0.30 -40.09 -21.73
C LEU A 84 1.04 -38.76 -21.50
N ILE A 85 2.38 -38.77 -21.60
CA ILE A 85 3.19 -37.53 -21.52
C ILE A 85 2.90 -36.61 -22.70
N MET A 86 2.71 -37.16 -23.90
CA MET A 86 2.35 -36.36 -25.09
C MET A 86 0.94 -35.78 -24.99
N GLU A 87 -0.02 -36.53 -24.47
CA GLU A 87 -1.40 -36.09 -24.23
C GLU A 87 -1.45 -34.99 -23.16
N GLU A 88 -0.74 -35.16 -22.06
CA GLU A 88 -0.61 -34.14 -21.01
C GLU A 88 0.06 -32.87 -21.55
N ARG A 89 1.15 -33.00 -22.32
CA ARG A 89 1.78 -31.84 -22.99
C ARG A 89 0.84 -31.15 -23.97
N HIS A 90 0.01 -31.90 -24.68
CA HIS A 90 -0.98 -31.33 -25.59
C HIS A 90 -2.08 -30.58 -24.81
N SER A 91 -2.62 -31.19 -23.75
CA SER A 91 -3.58 -30.58 -22.83
C SER A 91 -3.05 -29.28 -22.23
N GLN A 92 -1.81 -29.27 -21.73
CA GLN A 92 -1.14 -28.08 -21.21
C GLN A 92 -0.97 -26.99 -22.27
N ARG A 93 -0.60 -27.34 -23.51
CA ARG A 93 -0.51 -26.37 -24.61
C ARG A 93 -1.87 -25.76 -24.96
N VAL A 94 -2.93 -26.57 -24.98
CA VAL A 94 -4.30 -26.10 -25.25
C VAL A 94 -4.78 -25.20 -24.10
N ALA A 95 -4.52 -25.57 -22.85
CA ALA A 95 -4.85 -24.77 -21.68
C ALA A 95 -4.11 -23.42 -21.69
N LEU A 96 -2.79 -23.42 -21.94
CA LEU A 96 -2.00 -22.20 -22.09
C LEU A 96 -2.49 -21.30 -23.24
N ALA A 97 -2.85 -21.89 -24.39
CA ALA A 97 -3.39 -21.14 -25.50
C ALA A 97 -4.77 -20.53 -25.18
N SER A 98 -5.64 -21.28 -24.49
CA SER A 98 -6.95 -20.79 -24.06
C SER A 98 -6.84 -19.68 -23.02
N TRP A 99 -5.90 -19.81 -22.08
CA TRP A 99 -5.63 -18.81 -21.05
C TRP A 99 -5.01 -17.55 -21.65
N ALA A 100 -4.06 -17.68 -22.58
CA ALA A 100 -3.49 -16.54 -23.32
C ALA A 100 -4.57 -15.79 -24.13
N ALA A 101 -5.52 -16.52 -24.73
CA ALA A 101 -6.64 -15.92 -25.44
C ALA A 101 -7.61 -15.20 -24.48
N GLU A 102 -7.89 -15.78 -23.31
CA GLU A 102 -8.72 -15.15 -22.28
C GLU A 102 -8.05 -13.90 -21.70
N LEU A 103 -6.74 -13.96 -21.40
CA LEU A 103 -5.97 -12.84 -20.92
C LEU A 103 -5.97 -11.70 -21.95
N ALA A 104 -5.71 -12.00 -23.22
CA ALA A 104 -5.79 -11.03 -24.31
C ALA A 104 -7.20 -10.43 -24.44
N ALA A 105 -8.25 -11.22 -24.27
CA ALA A 105 -9.63 -10.72 -24.29
C ALA A 105 -9.94 -9.79 -23.10
N ARG A 106 -9.48 -10.13 -21.89
CA ARG A 106 -9.62 -9.29 -20.69
C ARG A 106 -8.82 -8.00 -20.79
N GLU A 107 -7.60 -8.08 -21.31
CA GLU A 107 -6.75 -6.90 -21.60
C GLU A 107 -7.40 -6.00 -22.67
N ASN A 108 -7.99 -6.58 -23.72
CA ASN A 108 -8.75 -5.83 -24.73
C ASN A 108 -10.03 -5.21 -24.16
N ALA A 109 -10.70 -5.87 -23.21
CA ALA A 109 -11.93 -5.38 -22.60
C ALA A 109 -11.68 -4.29 -21.54
N ALA A 110 -10.54 -4.35 -20.83
CA ALA A 110 -10.17 -3.38 -19.81
C ALA A 110 -9.73 -2.02 -20.39
N TYR A 111 -9.32 -1.96 -21.66
CA TYR A 111 -8.75 -0.75 -22.27
C TYR A 111 -9.21 -0.58 -23.74
N PRO A 112 -10.37 0.05 -24.00
CA PRO A 112 -10.93 0.17 -25.34
C PRO A 112 -10.24 1.21 -26.26
N ASP A 113 -9.20 1.91 -25.80
CA ASP A 113 -8.51 2.93 -26.60
C ASP A 113 -7.27 2.37 -27.36
N PRO A 114 -7.26 2.35 -28.71
CA PRO A 114 -6.14 1.89 -29.51
C PRO A 114 -4.91 2.81 -29.51
N GLN A 115 -5.02 4.05 -28.99
CA GLN A 115 -3.95 5.05 -29.12
C GLN A 115 -2.94 5.05 -27.95
N GLY A 116 -3.23 4.34 -26.86
CA GLY A 116 -2.39 4.31 -25.65
C GLY A 116 -1.52 3.06 -25.47
N ARG A 117 -1.49 2.13 -26.43
CA ARG A 117 -0.64 0.92 -26.33
C ARG A 117 0.83 1.26 -26.53
N VAL A 118 1.59 1.36 -25.43
CA VAL A 118 3.00 1.00 -25.48
C VAL A 118 3.05 -0.51 -25.64
N ASP A 119 3.21 -0.99 -26.88
CA ASP A 119 3.53 -2.39 -27.15
C ASP A 119 4.81 -2.73 -26.40
N LEU A 120 4.69 -3.37 -25.24
CA LEU A 120 5.81 -3.70 -24.35
C LEU A 120 6.75 -4.72 -25.01
N ALA A 121 6.24 -5.56 -25.91
CA ALA A 121 7.08 -6.49 -26.65
C ALA A 121 7.89 -5.74 -27.73
N ALA A 122 7.26 -4.83 -28.49
CA ALA A 122 7.98 -3.97 -29.42
C ALA A 122 8.86 -2.94 -28.70
N TRP A 123 8.50 -2.47 -27.51
CA TRP A 123 9.34 -1.60 -26.69
C TRP A 123 10.53 -2.37 -26.15
N ARG A 124 10.35 -3.57 -25.56
CA ARG A 124 11.45 -4.47 -25.16
C ARG A 124 12.33 -4.85 -26.34
N ASN A 125 11.76 -5.13 -27.51
CA ASN A 125 12.52 -5.41 -28.73
C ASN A 125 13.23 -4.16 -29.27
N ARG A 126 12.63 -2.97 -29.16
CA ARG A 126 13.28 -1.69 -29.49
C ARG A 126 14.38 -1.36 -28.50
N ILE A 127 14.21 -1.63 -27.21
CA ILE A 127 15.22 -1.47 -26.15
C ILE A 127 16.34 -2.47 -26.37
N ALA A 128 16.06 -3.75 -26.60
CA ALA A 128 17.07 -4.77 -26.90
C ALA A 128 17.82 -4.47 -28.21
N SER A 129 17.11 -3.99 -29.23
CA SER A 129 17.74 -3.55 -30.49
C SER A 129 18.54 -2.26 -30.32
N ARG A 130 18.05 -1.31 -29.51
CA ARG A 130 18.75 -0.07 -29.17
C ARG A 130 19.95 -0.37 -28.28
N GLN A 131 19.89 -1.33 -27.37
CA GLN A 131 20.99 -1.83 -26.55
C GLN A 131 22.04 -2.55 -27.41
N ASN A 132 21.64 -3.34 -28.40
CA ASN A 132 22.58 -3.91 -29.37
C ASN A 132 23.25 -2.82 -30.22
N LEU A 133 22.49 -1.83 -30.68
CA LEU A 133 23.00 -0.65 -31.40
C LEU A 133 23.85 0.29 -30.52
N GLU A 134 23.53 0.40 -29.23
CA GLU A 134 24.27 1.18 -28.23
C GLU A 134 25.52 0.44 -27.77
N LEU A 135 25.51 -0.88 -27.64
CA LEU A 135 26.72 -1.69 -27.46
C LEU A 135 27.65 -1.54 -28.67
N GLU A 136 27.11 -1.49 -29.88
CA GLU A 136 27.88 -1.22 -31.10
C GLU A 136 28.39 0.24 -31.18
N ARG A 137 27.64 1.22 -30.65
CA ARG A 137 28.07 2.64 -30.59
C ARG A 137 29.03 2.96 -29.43
N ARG A 138 28.90 2.30 -28.27
CA ARG A 138 29.72 2.52 -27.06
C ARG A 138 31.18 2.06 -27.19
N VAL A 139 31.51 1.32 -28.24
CA VAL A 139 32.91 1.08 -28.64
C VAL A 139 33.58 2.38 -29.12
N VAL A 140 32.82 3.45 -29.38
CA VAL A 140 33.30 4.74 -29.87
C VAL A 140 32.62 5.91 -29.13
N GLY A 141 33.10 6.27 -27.93
CA GLY A 141 32.99 7.65 -27.42
C GLY A 141 32.36 7.84 -26.04
N ASP A 142 32.92 8.81 -25.30
CA ASP A 142 32.42 9.45 -24.07
C ASP A 142 31.04 10.09 -24.28
N GLU A 143 29.96 9.31 -24.38
CA GLU A 143 28.62 9.87 -24.26
C GLU A 143 28.27 10.04 -22.78
N GLN A 144 28.03 11.31 -22.42
CA GLN A 144 27.40 11.71 -21.17
C GLN A 144 26.18 10.82 -20.92
N GLU A 145 26.00 10.43 -19.67
CA GLU A 145 24.85 9.66 -19.21
C GLU A 145 23.55 10.44 -19.46
N GLU A 146 22.99 10.32 -20.66
CA GLU A 146 21.75 10.99 -21.05
C GLU A 146 20.56 10.25 -20.44
N TRP A 147 20.16 10.71 -19.26
CA TRP A 147 18.90 10.30 -18.65
C TRP A 147 17.71 10.79 -19.51
N PRO A 148 16.62 10.01 -19.61
CA PRO A 148 15.42 10.49 -20.29
C PRO A 148 14.95 11.81 -19.67
N ALA A 149 14.54 12.78 -20.49
CA ALA A 149 14.15 14.10 -20.01
C ALA A 149 13.00 14.09 -18.98
N TRP A 150 12.21 13.00 -18.93
CA TRP A 150 11.11 12.78 -17.99
C TRP A 150 11.52 12.02 -16.71
N TRP A 151 12.81 11.76 -16.53
CA TRP A 151 13.39 11.00 -15.43
C TRP A 151 13.70 11.91 -14.25
N GLY A 152 12.74 12.12 -13.37
CA GLY A 152 12.90 12.99 -12.21
C GLY A 152 11.57 13.33 -11.54
N ASN A 153 11.56 14.40 -10.75
CA ASN A 153 10.35 14.91 -10.13
C ASN A 153 9.38 15.35 -11.22
N ALA A 154 8.20 14.74 -11.28
CA ALA A 154 7.18 15.02 -12.29
C ALA A 154 6.76 16.51 -12.35
N ASP A 155 6.83 17.21 -11.21
CA ASP A 155 6.52 18.64 -11.13
C ASP A 155 7.61 19.52 -11.78
N GLU A 156 8.84 19.00 -11.89
CA GLU A 156 10.01 19.70 -12.45
C GLU A 156 10.27 19.33 -13.91
N VAL A 157 10.18 18.03 -14.23
CA VAL A 157 10.56 17.48 -15.54
C VAL A 157 9.37 17.27 -16.48
N GLY A 158 8.15 17.39 -15.96
CA GLY A 158 6.91 17.17 -16.71
C GLY A 158 6.49 15.68 -16.77
N PRO A 159 5.48 15.36 -17.59
CA PRO A 159 4.89 14.03 -17.65
C PRO A 159 5.82 13.01 -18.32
N SER A 160 5.88 11.80 -17.77
CA SER A 160 6.52 10.64 -18.36
C SER A 160 5.51 9.76 -19.11
N PRO A 161 5.93 9.04 -20.18
CA PRO A 161 5.08 8.07 -20.86
C PRO A 161 4.65 6.88 -19.98
N PHE A 162 5.26 6.73 -18.80
CA PHE A 162 4.92 5.68 -17.84
C PHE A 162 4.00 6.15 -16.72
N ASP A 163 3.60 7.42 -16.75
CA ASP A 163 2.75 7.99 -15.73
C ASP A 163 1.37 7.37 -15.76
N HIS A 164 0.87 7.01 -14.58
CA HIS A 164 -0.53 6.67 -14.43
C HIS A 164 -1.39 7.90 -14.74
N VAL A 165 -2.22 7.79 -15.77
CA VAL A 165 -3.18 8.84 -16.16
C VAL A 165 -4.56 8.42 -15.66
N PRO A 166 -5.14 9.13 -14.68
CA PRO A 166 -6.50 8.85 -14.23
C PRO A 166 -7.50 8.91 -15.38
N SER A 167 -8.32 7.87 -15.52
CA SER A 167 -9.42 7.88 -16.48
C SER A 167 -10.43 8.96 -16.08
N PRO A 168 -10.90 9.82 -17.00
CA PRO A 168 -11.91 10.83 -16.69
C PRO A 168 -13.18 10.17 -16.12
N LEU A 169 -13.79 10.81 -15.11
CA LEU A 169 -15.09 10.40 -14.58
C LEU A 169 -16.15 11.48 -14.84
N ASP A 170 -17.41 11.05 -14.88
CA ASP A 170 -18.56 11.95 -14.91
C ASP A 170 -18.68 12.67 -13.56
N GLY A 171 -18.01 13.82 -13.48
CA GLY A 171 -17.91 14.63 -12.27
C GLY A 171 -16.90 14.11 -11.25
N LYS A 172 -16.60 14.95 -10.27
CA LYS A 172 -15.72 14.58 -9.15
C LYS A 172 -16.47 13.77 -8.10
N ARG A 173 -15.78 12.87 -7.41
CA ARG A 173 -16.28 12.13 -6.26
C ARG A 173 -15.79 12.78 -4.97
N ARG A 174 -16.68 12.97 -3.99
CA ARG A 174 -16.28 13.52 -2.70
C ARG A 174 -15.84 12.40 -1.76
N VAL A 175 -14.60 12.47 -1.30
CA VAL A 175 -13.94 11.47 -0.46
C VAL A 175 -13.64 12.06 0.90
N LEU A 176 -14.17 11.45 1.95
CA LEU A 176 -13.77 11.70 3.34
C LEU A 176 -12.71 10.67 3.74
N PHE A 177 -11.47 11.10 3.94
CA PHE A 177 -10.46 10.27 4.60
C PHE A 177 -10.69 10.30 6.10
N LEU A 178 -11.17 9.18 6.63
CA LEU A 178 -11.48 9.01 8.03
C LEU A 178 -10.23 8.54 8.78
N THR A 179 -9.62 9.45 9.54
CA THR A 179 -8.36 9.23 10.27
C THR A 179 -8.42 9.87 11.66
N ALA A 180 -7.75 9.27 12.65
CA ALA A 180 -7.62 9.88 13.97
C ALA A 180 -6.64 11.05 13.95
N TYR A 181 -6.92 12.11 14.71
CA TYR A 181 -6.07 13.29 14.79
C TYR A 181 -4.74 12.99 15.49
N ASP A 182 -4.73 12.09 16.47
CA ASP A 182 -3.47 11.62 17.09
C ASP A 182 -2.57 10.90 16.08
N ASP A 183 -3.16 10.10 15.18
CA ASP A 183 -2.43 9.45 14.08
C ASP A 183 -1.86 10.49 13.10
N TYR A 184 -2.54 11.63 12.90
CA TYR A 184 -2.03 12.76 12.11
C TYR A 184 -0.83 13.44 12.75
N LEU A 185 -0.81 13.54 14.07
CA LEU A 185 0.22 14.25 14.79
C LEU A 185 1.45 13.39 15.12
N GLN A 186 1.25 12.10 15.39
CA GLN A 186 2.27 11.28 16.07
C GLN A 186 2.75 10.08 15.25
N ARG A 187 1.97 9.62 14.26
CA ARG A 187 2.30 8.36 13.58
C ARG A 187 3.40 8.54 12.55
N MET A 188 4.57 7.95 12.80
CA MET A 188 5.71 7.99 11.87
C MET A 188 5.39 7.45 10.47
N ASN A 189 4.48 6.48 10.37
CA ASN A 189 4.05 5.96 9.07
C ASN A 189 3.14 6.96 8.34
N THR A 190 3.72 7.69 7.39
CA THR A 190 3.06 8.74 6.59
C THR A 190 2.09 8.24 5.51
N HIS A 191 1.84 6.93 5.40
CA HIS A 191 1.11 6.34 4.27
C HIS A 191 -0.26 6.97 4.02
N THR A 192 -1.07 7.13 5.07
CA THR A 192 -2.40 7.75 4.97
C THR A 192 -2.33 9.14 4.35
N TYR A 193 -1.36 9.95 4.76
CA TYR A 193 -1.23 11.33 4.31
C TYR A 193 -0.63 11.43 2.91
N GLU A 194 0.17 10.46 2.48
CA GLU A 194 0.57 10.37 1.07
C GLU A 194 -0.60 10.06 0.16
N ILE A 195 -1.54 9.23 0.64
CA ILE A 195 -2.79 8.97 -0.07
C ILE A 195 -3.66 10.23 -0.13
N VAL A 196 -3.75 10.98 0.97
CA VAL A 196 -4.42 12.29 0.98
C VAL A 196 -3.75 13.28 0.02
N ASP A 197 -2.42 13.41 0.04
CA ASP A 197 -1.64 14.30 -0.83
C ASP A 197 -1.89 13.96 -2.31
N ALA A 198 -1.90 12.67 -2.67
CA ALA A 198 -2.21 12.21 -4.02
C ALA A 198 -3.67 12.45 -4.40
N ALA A 199 -4.61 12.24 -3.48
CA ALA A 199 -6.02 12.51 -3.72
C ALA A 199 -6.27 14.01 -3.97
N LEU A 200 -5.60 14.90 -3.24
CA LEU A 200 -5.71 16.36 -3.45
C LEU A 200 -5.27 16.78 -4.85
N ARG A 201 -4.35 16.02 -5.47
CA ARG A 201 -3.87 16.23 -6.85
C ARG A 201 -4.69 15.48 -7.90
N HIS A 202 -5.53 14.52 -7.51
CA HIS A 202 -6.25 13.66 -8.44
C HIS A 202 -7.46 14.40 -9.06
N PRO A 203 -7.62 14.41 -10.40
CA PRO A 203 -8.58 15.29 -11.08
C PRO A 203 -10.05 14.96 -10.77
N ASN A 204 -10.33 13.70 -10.43
CA ASN A 204 -11.69 13.20 -10.24
C ASN A 204 -12.18 13.19 -8.79
N VAL A 205 -11.47 13.82 -7.85
CA VAL A 205 -11.88 13.79 -6.42
C VAL A 205 -11.94 15.18 -5.79
N ILE A 206 -12.81 15.29 -4.78
CA ILE A 206 -12.87 16.39 -3.81
C ILE A 206 -12.55 15.76 -2.47
N VAL A 207 -11.51 16.25 -1.80
CA VAL A 207 -10.96 15.61 -0.59
C VAL A 207 -11.42 16.36 0.65
N ASP A 208 -11.77 15.59 1.67
CA ASP A 208 -11.87 16.04 3.06
C ASP A 208 -11.15 15.03 3.95
N VAL A 209 -10.58 15.48 5.07
CA VAL A 209 -9.88 14.64 6.04
C VAL A 209 -10.39 15.01 7.42
N TRP A 210 -10.90 14.03 8.15
CA TRP A 210 -11.53 14.28 9.45
C TRP A 210 -11.69 12.95 10.20
N GLY A 211 -12.12 13.00 11.46
CA GLY A 211 -12.41 11.80 12.25
C GLY A 211 -12.19 11.99 13.74
N PRO A 212 -11.97 10.90 14.49
CA PRO A 212 -11.67 10.92 15.92
C PRO A 212 -10.63 11.97 16.33
N GLY A 213 -10.99 12.84 17.28
CA GLY A 213 -10.09 13.86 17.84
C GLY A 213 -9.89 15.13 16.99
N TRP A 214 -10.42 15.18 15.78
CA TRP A 214 -10.47 16.41 14.99
C TRP A 214 -11.54 17.36 15.54
N ALA A 215 -11.44 18.66 15.22
CA ALA A 215 -12.43 19.63 15.69
C ALA A 215 -13.85 19.27 15.22
N GLY A 216 -14.77 19.26 16.18
CA GLY A 216 -16.19 18.97 15.97
C GLY A 216 -16.57 17.48 15.93
N TYR A 217 -15.63 16.54 16.05
CA TYR A 217 -15.96 15.12 16.13
C TYR A 217 -16.60 14.79 17.48
N ASP A 218 -17.72 14.08 17.46
CA ASP A 218 -18.50 13.75 18.65
C ASP A 218 -18.45 12.24 18.94
N TRP A 219 -17.79 11.86 20.03
CA TRP A 219 -17.68 10.45 20.43
C TRP A 219 -19.00 9.86 20.90
N ASP A 220 -19.97 10.69 21.30
CA ASP A 220 -21.22 10.21 21.91
C ASP A 220 -22.26 9.80 20.86
N VAL A 221 -21.96 9.94 19.57
CA VAL A 221 -22.88 9.60 18.46
C VAL A 221 -22.28 8.58 17.50
N PRO A 222 -23.11 7.81 16.76
CA PRO A 222 -22.64 6.90 15.73
C PRO A 222 -21.89 7.61 14.59
N LEU A 223 -21.04 6.87 13.87
CA LEU A 223 -20.27 7.38 12.74
C LEU A 223 -21.17 8.00 11.65
N SER A 224 -22.32 7.38 11.33
CA SER A 224 -23.26 7.93 10.34
C SER A 224 -23.71 9.36 10.69
N VAL A 225 -23.99 9.62 11.97
CA VAL A 225 -24.39 10.94 12.48
C VAL A 225 -23.23 11.93 12.38
N ASN A 226 -22.01 11.52 12.77
CA ASN A 226 -20.81 12.35 12.60
C ASN A 226 -20.59 12.74 11.13
N VAL A 227 -20.71 11.80 10.20
CA VAL A 227 -20.53 12.04 8.76
C VAL A 227 -21.58 13.03 8.23
N LYS A 228 -22.84 12.92 8.66
CA LYS A 228 -23.91 13.88 8.31
C LYS A 228 -23.65 15.28 8.86
N ARG A 229 -23.30 15.39 10.14
CA ARG A 229 -22.93 16.68 10.75
C ARG A 229 -21.75 17.30 10.02
N ARG A 230 -20.76 16.51 9.65
CA ARG A 230 -19.61 16.97 8.87
C ARG A 230 -20.01 17.45 7.49
N ALA A 231 -20.86 16.72 6.77
CA ALA A 231 -21.36 17.16 5.48
C ALA A 231 -22.10 18.51 5.56
N ASN A 232 -22.92 18.71 6.60
CA ASN A 232 -23.57 20.00 6.88
C ASN A 232 -22.55 21.10 7.19
N ARG A 233 -21.51 20.82 7.99
CA ARG A 233 -20.43 21.77 8.25
C ARG A 233 -19.70 22.18 6.96
N ILE A 234 -19.37 21.22 6.10
CA ILE A 234 -18.74 21.52 4.81
C ILE A 234 -19.67 22.35 3.92
N ALA A 235 -20.97 22.04 3.85
CA ALA A 235 -21.94 22.83 3.10
C ALA A 235 -22.01 24.29 3.59
N GLN A 236 -21.98 24.50 4.91
CA GLN A 236 -21.93 25.83 5.52
C GLN A 236 -20.65 26.58 5.11
N LEU A 237 -19.48 25.93 5.20
CA LEU A 237 -18.20 26.52 4.86
C LEU A 237 -18.13 26.90 3.37
N GLU A 238 -18.59 26.01 2.49
CA GLU A 238 -18.65 26.24 1.04
C GLU A 238 -19.60 27.40 0.72
N ALA A 239 -20.81 27.42 1.29
CA ALA A 239 -21.78 28.50 1.09
C ALA A 239 -21.23 29.87 1.55
N SER A 240 -20.64 29.94 2.75
CA SER A 240 -20.03 31.16 3.29
C SER A 240 -18.88 31.65 2.42
N ARG A 241 -18.02 30.75 1.93
CA ARG A 241 -16.91 31.10 1.04
C ARG A 241 -17.42 31.59 -0.32
N THR A 242 -18.45 30.97 -0.88
CA THR A 242 -19.10 31.45 -2.11
C THR A 242 -19.70 32.84 -1.92
N GLU A 243 -20.35 33.11 -0.79
CA GLU A 243 -20.91 34.43 -0.49
C GLU A 243 -19.81 35.50 -0.37
N HIS A 244 -18.73 35.21 0.37
CA HIS A 244 -17.59 36.12 0.54
C HIS A 244 -16.89 36.42 -0.78
N THR A 245 -16.59 35.38 -1.59
CA THR A 245 -15.96 35.57 -2.90
C THR A 245 -16.85 36.36 -3.86
N ALA A 246 -18.17 36.13 -3.84
CA ALA A 246 -19.11 36.92 -4.62
C ALA A 246 -19.19 38.38 -4.13
N ALA A 247 -19.13 38.63 -2.82
CA ALA A 247 -19.08 39.97 -2.25
C ALA A 247 -17.79 40.71 -2.63
N ALA A 248 -16.64 40.04 -2.53
CA ALA A 248 -15.35 40.58 -2.94
C ALA A 248 -15.34 40.91 -4.45
N ALA A 249 -15.90 40.04 -5.30
CA ALA A 249 -16.04 40.30 -6.73
C ALA A 249 -16.93 41.51 -7.02
N ARG A 250 -18.07 41.66 -6.32
CA ARG A 250 -18.94 42.84 -6.43
C ARG A 250 -18.22 44.12 -6.00
N ALA A 251 -17.47 44.07 -4.90
CA ALA A 251 -16.68 45.20 -4.41
C ALA A 251 -15.58 45.61 -5.40
N ARG A 252 -14.84 44.65 -5.98
CA ARG A 252 -13.86 44.92 -7.06
C ARG A 252 -14.50 45.59 -8.27
N GLN A 253 -15.67 45.10 -8.70
CA GLN A 253 -16.39 45.70 -9.82
C GLN A 253 -16.88 47.12 -9.49
N ALA A 254 -17.34 47.38 -8.26
CA ALA A 254 -17.73 48.71 -7.82
C ALA A 254 -16.54 49.67 -7.80
N ALA A 255 -15.42 49.27 -7.18
CA ALA A 255 -14.19 50.05 -7.14
C ALA A 255 -13.64 50.33 -8.56
N ALA A 256 -13.66 49.35 -9.46
CA ALA A 256 -13.26 49.54 -10.85
C ALA A 256 -14.16 50.53 -11.59
N ARG A 257 -15.49 50.50 -11.33
CA ARG A 257 -16.44 51.48 -11.90
C ARG A 257 -16.22 52.88 -11.36
N GLU A 258 -15.96 53.01 -10.07
CA GLU A 258 -15.65 54.31 -9.43
C GLU A 258 -14.33 54.87 -9.94
N ARG A 259 -13.30 54.03 -10.08
CA ARG A 259 -12.02 54.41 -10.68
C ARG A 259 -12.21 54.86 -12.11
N TRP A 260 -12.91 54.08 -12.94
CA TRP A 260 -13.21 54.46 -14.31
C TRP A 260 -14.02 55.77 -14.40
N ALA A 261 -14.97 55.98 -13.49
CA ALA A 261 -15.73 57.23 -13.42
C ALA A 261 -14.83 58.42 -13.01
N SER A 262 -13.91 58.20 -12.07
CA SER A 262 -12.93 59.20 -11.62
C SER A 262 -11.93 59.54 -12.73
N GLU A 263 -11.33 58.54 -13.37
CA GLU A 263 -10.43 58.69 -14.52
C GLU A 263 -11.12 59.39 -15.69
N ARG A 264 -12.38 59.05 -15.97
CA ARG A 264 -13.18 59.74 -17.00
C ARG A 264 -13.40 61.21 -16.63
N ASN A 265 -13.76 61.51 -15.38
CA ASN A 265 -13.95 62.88 -14.90
C ASN A 265 -12.63 63.67 -14.91
N ASP A 266 -11.52 63.04 -14.53
CA ASP A 266 -10.18 63.61 -14.55
C ASP A 266 -9.70 63.84 -15.98
N TRP A 267 -9.97 62.92 -16.91
CA TRP A 267 -9.73 63.09 -18.34
C TRP A 267 -10.48 64.30 -18.90
N PHE A 268 -11.77 64.48 -18.56
CA PHE A 268 -12.53 65.68 -18.94
C PHE A 268 -11.93 66.96 -18.35
N ARG A 269 -11.39 66.92 -17.12
CA ARG A 269 -10.67 68.06 -16.50
C ARG A 269 -9.33 68.35 -17.17
N LYS A 270 -8.49 67.32 -17.37
CA LYS A 270 -7.15 67.43 -17.96
C LYS A 270 -7.18 67.77 -19.45
N SER A 271 -8.25 67.42 -20.15
CA SER A 271 -8.50 67.90 -21.53
C SER A 271 -8.64 69.42 -21.61
N ALA A 272 -8.88 70.12 -20.48
CA ALA A 272 -8.82 71.57 -20.41
C ALA A 272 -7.40 72.13 -20.18
N HIS A 273 -6.49 71.39 -19.52
CA HIS A 273 -5.08 71.77 -19.28
C HIS A 273 -4.17 70.52 -19.20
N PRO A 274 -3.29 70.27 -20.19
CA PRO A 274 -2.44 69.07 -20.20
C PRO A 274 -1.19 69.27 -19.33
N GLN A 275 -1.09 68.51 -18.23
CA GLN A 275 0.20 68.19 -17.62
C GLN A 275 0.32 66.67 -17.40
N PRO A 276 1.41 66.03 -17.85
CA PRO A 276 1.64 64.61 -17.65
C PRO A 276 2.33 64.39 -16.30
N GLN A 277 1.67 63.68 -15.38
CA GLN A 277 2.34 62.99 -14.28
C GLN A 277 1.92 61.52 -14.33
N ALA A 278 2.92 60.65 -14.42
CA ALA A 278 2.75 59.20 -14.37
C ALA A 278 2.49 58.81 -12.91
N THR A 279 1.28 58.32 -12.63
CA THR A 279 0.98 57.69 -11.34
C THR A 279 1.37 56.22 -11.41
N ASP A 280 2.17 55.80 -10.44
CA ASP A 280 2.60 54.44 -10.21
C ASP A 280 1.39 53.57 -9.84
N VAL A 281 1.15 52.49 -10.57
CA VAL A 281 -0.06 51.63 -10.49
C VAL A 281 0.20 50.37 -9.64
N SER A 282 1.30 50.34 -8.88
CA SER A 282 1.67 49.15 -8.12
C SER A 282 1.14 49.19 -6.68
N ASN A 283 0.33 48.19 -6.31
CA ASN A 283 -0.09 47.81 -4.95
C ASN A 283 -1.46 48.29 -4.38
N GLU A 284 -2.57 48.08 -5.09
CA GLU A 284 -3.93 48.16 -4.49
C GLU A 284 -4.62 46.78 -4.37
N GLU A 285 -3.87 45.74 -4.02
CA GLU A 285 -4.45 44.40 -3.76
C GLU A 285 -4.85 44.18 -2.27
N SER A 286 -4.60 45.15 -1.37
CA SER A 286 -4.60 44.91 0.09
C SER A 286 -5.89 45.18 0.88
N ASP A 287 -6.96 45.71 0.28
CA ASP A 287 -8.06 46.30 1.07
C ASP A 287 -9.31 45.40 1.22
N PHE A 288 -9.27 44.14 0.79
CA PHE A 288 -10.40 43.22 0.98
C PHE A 288 -10.35 42.53 2.34
N GLU A 289 -11.44 42.59 3.10
CA GLU A 289 -11.57 41.88 4.37
C GLU A 289 -11.30 40.37 4.17
N PRO A 290 -10.42 39.76 4.99
CA PRO A 290 -10.16 38.33 4.92
C PRO A 290 -11.43 37.55 5.21
N TRP A 291 -11.59 36.40 4.55
CA TRP A 291 -12.71 35.50 4.86
C TRP A 291 -12.54 34.95 6.28
N ASN A 292 -13.53 35.20 7.14
CA ASN A 292 -13.58 34.64 8.48
C ASN A 292 -14.42 33.37 8.48
N THR A 293 -13.88 32.28 9.05
CA THR A 293 -14.59 31.02 9.19
C THR A 293 -15.85 31.24 10.04
N PRO A 294 -17.05 30.87 9.54
CA PRO A 294 -18.27 31.04 10.33
C PRO A 294 -18.28 30.09 11.53
N GLU A 295 -18.93 30.53 12.62
CA GLU A 295 -19.19 29.69 13.79
C GLU A 295 -19.96 28.42 13.40
N TRP A 296 -19.82 27.37 14.19
CA TRP A 296 -20.52 26.11 13.97
C TRP A 296 -22.02 26.34 14.16
N ILE A 297 -22.81 26.12 13.09
CA ILE A 297 -24.27 26.09 13.21
C ILE A 297 -24.67 24.85 14.03
N GLU A 298 -25.81 24.95 14.74
CA GLU A 298 -26.40 23.85 15.50
C GLU A 298 -26.34 22.49 14.79
N ARG A 299 -26.20 21.43 15.58
CA ARG A 299 -25.99 20.05 15.13
C ARG A 299 -27.18 19.55 14.31
N VAL A 300 -27.03 19.53 12.98
CA VAL A 300 -28.00 18.96 12.04
C VAL A 300 -27.62 17.50 11.74
N ASP A 301 -28.51 16.58 12.09
CA ASP A 301 -28.30 15.12 11.98
C ASP A 301 -28.93 14.53 10.71
N GLU A 302 -29.32 15.39 9.77
CA GLU A 302 -29.97 15.05 8.50
C GLU A 302 -28.97 15.07 7.33
N CYS A 303 -29.27 14.31 6.27
CA CYS A 303 -28.50 14.35 5.03
C CYS A 303 -28.57 15.75 4.42
N ASN A 304 -27.42 16.27 3.99
CA ASN A 304 -27.37 17.52 3.24
C ASN A 304 -27.48 17.24 1.73
N ASP A 305 -28.28 18.02 1.01
CA ASP A 305 -28.45 17.85 -0.44
C ASP A 305 -27.34 18.54 -1.26
N ALA A 306 -26.71 19.58 -0.71
CA ALA A 306 -25.63 20.31 -1.36
C ALA A 306 -24.28 19.59 -1.23
N VAL A 307 -24.04 18.94 -0.10
CA VAL A 307 -22.80 18.19 0.16
C VAL A 307 -23.12 16.77 0.61
N ARG A 308 -22.63 15.79 -0.13
CA ARG A 308 -22.67 14.36 0.22
C ARG A 308 -21.31 13.73 -0.07
N TYR A 309 -20.91 12.80 0.78
CA TYR A 309 -19.74 11.97 0.53
C TYR A 309 -20.12 10.79 -0.35
N ASP A 310 -19.33 10.55 -1.39
CA ASP A 310 -19.42 9.30 -2.16
C ASP A 310 -18.74 8.16 -1.42
N ILE A 311 -17.62 8.50 -0.78
CA ILE A 311 -16.69 7.56 -0.17
C ILE A 311 -16.30 8.12 1.19
N VAL A 312 -16.45 7.31 2.24
CA VAL A 312 -15.77 7.48 3.52
C VAL A 312 -14.69 6.41 3.58
N TRP A 313 -13.44 6.80 3.44
CA TRP A 313 -12.30 5.91 3.34
C TRP A 313 -11.49 5.96 4.63
N THR A 314 -11.52 4.87 5.40
CA THR A 314 -10.63 4.71 6.55
C THR A 314 -9.42 3.85 6.19
N ILE A 315 -8.25 4.27 6.63
CA ILE A 315 -7.01 3.54 6.50
C ILE A 315 -6.54 3.24 7.92
N SER A 316 -6.32 1.96 8.22
CA SER A 316 -5.82 1.47 9.51
C SER A 316 -6.80 1.47 10.69
N ASP A 317 -6.25 1.14 11.86
CA ASP A 317 -6.94 0.70 13.06
C ASP A 317 -7.56 1.86 13.88
N ILE A 318 -8.37 2.73 13.26
CA ILE A 318 -8.86 3.94 13.94
C ILE A 318 -9.96 3.68 14.99
N TYR A 319 -10.64 2.53 14.92
CA TYR A 319 -11.74 2.14 15.82
C TYR A 319 -11.46 0.80 16.49
N LYS A 320 -11.28 0.78 17.80
CA LYS A 320 -11.01 -0.47 18.53
C LYS A 320 -12.30 -1.28 18.70
N ALA A 321 -12.15 -2.59 18.95
CA ALA A 321 -13.30 -3.48 19.19
C ALA A 321 -14.21 -3.04 20.35
N ASN A 322 -13.66 -2.31 21.33
CA ASN A 322 -14.41 -1.78 22.47
C ASN A 322 -15.02 -0.39 22.21
N ASP A 323 -14.71 0.23 21.06
CA ASP A 323 -15.28 1.52 20.66
C ASP A 323 -16.67 1.33 20.01
N MET A 324 -17.38 0.24 20.34
CA MET A 324 -18.79 0.05 19.97
C MET A 324 -19.67 0.76 21.01
N PRO A 325 -20.77 1.45 20.61
CA PRO A 325 -21.53 1.33 19.36
C PRO A 325 -21.15 2.33 18.24
N HIS A 326 -19.92 2.87 18.22
CA HIS A 326 -19.63 4.08 17.43
C HIS A 326 -19.46 3.89 15.91
N VAL A 327 -19.44 2.66 15.38
CA VAL A 327 -19.36 2.38 13.93
C VAL A 327 -20.62 1.67 13.46
N ASP A 328 -21.47 2.38 12.74
CA ASP A 328 -22.70 1.88 12.13
C ASP A 328 -22.65 1.98 10.58
N ALA A 329 -23.71 1.49 9.92
CA ALA A 329 -23.84 1.62 8.48
C ALA A 329 -24.04 3.09 8.09
N LEU A 330 -23.31 3.55 7.08
CA LEU A 330 -23.45 4.92 6.58
C LEU A 330 -24.75 5.09 5.79
N ASP A 331 -25.35 6.27 5.90
CA ASP A 331 -26.53 6.69 5.15
C ASP A 331 -26.16 7.74 4.06
N CYS A 332 -27.16 8.41 3.50
CA CYS A 332 -27.01 9.44 2.46
C CYS A 332 -26.30 8.99 1.16
N GLY A 333 -26.14 7.68 0.94
CA GLY A 333 -25.51 7.10 -0.25
C GLY A 333 -23.97 6.99 -0.18
N ALA A 334 -23.36 7.31 0.96
CA ALA A 334 -21.92 7.16 1.17
C ALA A 334 -21.54 5.68 1.32
N LEU A 335 -20.43 5.25 0.71
CA LEU A 335 -19.86 3.94 0.97
C LEU A 335 -18.72 4.04 1.99
N LEU A 336 -18.73 3.17 2.99
CA LEU A 336 -17.58 2.98 3.87
C LEU A 336 -16.60 2.03 3.19
N VAL A 337 -15.41 2.54 2.91
CA VAL A 337 -14.28 1.76 2.40
C VAL A 337 -13.23 1.64 3.49
N GLN A 338 -12.93 0.41 3.87
CA GLN A 338 -11.98 0.11 4.93
C GLN A 338 -10.72 -0.51 4.33
N GLN A 339 -9.61 0.23 4.35
CA GLN A 339 -8.31 -0.33 4.01
C GLN A 339 -7.58 -0.82 5.27
N LEU A 340 -7.34 -2.13 5.29
CA LEU A 340 -6.72 -2.82 6.40
C LEU A 340 -5.22 -2.52 6.49
N GLY A 341 -4.72 -2.48 7.73
CA GLY A 341 -3.29 -2.50 8.02
C GLY A 341 -2.69 -3.89 7.88
N ASP A 342 -1.57 -4.13 8.57
CA ASP A 342 -0.97 -5.45 8.65
C ASP A 342 -1.84 -6.41 9.47
N CYS A 343 -2.36 -7.46 8.83
CA CYS A 343 -3.30 -8.42 9.45
C CYS A 343 -2.62 -9.61 10.12
N HIS A 344 -1.61 -9.35 10.94
CA HIS A 344 -0.91 -10.40 11.70
C HIS A 344 -1.88 -11.17 12.62
N GLU A 345 -1.64 -12.48 12.77
CA GLU A 345 -2.37 -13.36 13.70
C GLU A 345 -3.91 -13.32 13.57
N HIS A 346 -4.43 -13.06 12.37
CA HIS A 346 -5.87 -12.92 12.10
C HIS A 346 -6.55 -11.78 12.88
N ARG A 347 -5.78 -10.81 13.40
CA ARG A 347 -6.31 -9.66 14.15
C ARG A 347 -7.40 -8.95 13.36
N CYS A 348 -7.21 -8.79 12.06
CA CYS A 348 -8.20 -8.12 11.21
C CYS A 348 -9.55 -8.81 11.13
N LEU A 349 -9.60 -10.14 11.16
CA LEU A 349 -10.88 -10.86 11.13
C LEU A 349 -11.67 -10.65 12.44
N LYS A 350 -10.99 -10.42 13.56
CA LYS A 350 -11.62 -10.28 14.88
C LYS A 350 -11.97 -8.83 15.21
N GLU A 351 -11.05 -7.90 14.95
CA GLU A 351 -11.19 -6.51 15.36
C GLU A 351 -11.92 -5.66 14.33
N TRP A 352 -11.61 -5.86 13.04
CA TRP A 352 -12.10 -4.99 11.97
C TRP A 352 -13.38 -5.50 11.35
N TYR A 353 -13.55 -6.81 11.29
CA TYR A 353 -14.68 -7.40 10.58
C TYR A 353 -16.07 -7.05 11.11
N PRO A 354 -16.31 -6.86 12.42
CA PRO A 354 -17.59 -6.36 12.90
C PRO A 354 -17.97 -4.98 12.35
N GLN A 355 -16.99 -4.23 11.84
CA GLN A 355 -17.14 -2.90 11.25
C GLN A 355 -17.15 -2.95 9.71
N ALA A 356 -16.95 -4.12 9.10
CA ALA A 356 -16.90 -4.26 7.65
C ALA A 356 -18.28 -4.03 7.04
N ASN A 357 -18.42 -2.95 6.29
CA ASN A 357 -19.67 -2.55 5.65
C ASN A 357 -19.64 -2.85 4.14
N ASN A 358 -19.21 -1.89 3.31
CA ASN A 358 -19.39 -1.97 1.86
C ASN A 358 -18.20 -2.61 1.14
N ILE A 359 -17.01 -2.06 1.38
CA ILE A 359 -15.78 -2.48 0.70
C ILE A 359 -14.66 -2.64 1.74
N THR A 360 -14.07 -3.83 1.78
CA THR A 360 -12.87 -4.11 2.57
C THR A 360 -11.69 -4.26 1.63
N VAL A 361 -10.59 -3.61 1.92
CA VAL A 361 -9.42 -3.57 1.05
C VAL A 361 -8.20 -4.04 1.82
N THR A 362 -7.50 -5.06 1.32
CA THR A 362 -6.20 -5.47 1.87
C THR A 362 -5.08 -4.84 1.09
N LYS A 363 -3.97 -4.57 1.78
CA LYS A 363 -2.70 -4.23 1.14
C LYS A 363 -2.10 -5.43 0.42
N TYR A 364 -2.33 -6.62 0.97
CA TYR A 364 -1.68 -7.82 0.51
C TYR A 364 -2.65 -8.76 -0.19
N GLY A 365 -2.36 -9.10 -1.45
CA GLY A 365 -3.27 -9.87 -2.30
C GLY A 365 -3.61 -11.25 -1.74
N PHE A 366 -2.64 -11.91 -1.10
CA PHE A 366 -2.83 -13.21 -0.47
C PHE A 366 -3.77 -13.17 0.75
N GLU A 367 -3.92 -12.02 1.43
CA GLU A 367 -4.74 -11.93 2.64
C GLU A 367 -6.23 -12.15 2.34
N LEU A 368 -6.67 -11.81 1.13
CA LEU A 368 -8.05 -11.96 0.69
C LEU A 368 -8.52 -13.42 0.72
N PRO A 369 -7.90 -14.38 0.00
CA PRO A 369 -8.32 -15.77 0.02
C PRO A 369 -8.00 -16.50 1.33
N GLU A 370 -7.05 -16.01 2.13
CA GLU A 370 -6.60 -16.68 3.36
C GLU A 370 -7.38 -16.23 4.60
N LEU A 371 -7.43 -14.92 4.86
CA LEU A 371 -8.09 -14.35 6.03
C LEU A 371 -9.59 -14.16 5.79
N PHE A 372 -9.95 -13.70 4.60
CA PHE A 372 -11.34 -13.36 4.26
C PHE A 372 -12.04 -14.44 3.45
N ASN A 373 -11.56 -15.68 3.52
CA ASN A 373 -12.26 -16.84 2.97
C ASN A 373 -13.68 -16.92 3.54
N LEU A 374 -14.70 -17.00 2.66
CA LEU A 374 -16.10 -17.04 3.08
C LEU A 374 -16.40 -18.12 4.14
N ALA A 375 -15.80 -19.31 4.02
CA ALA A 375 -16.02 -20.38 4.97
C ALA A 375 -15.42 -20.06 6.35
N ASN A 376 -14.27 -19.38 6.39
CA ASN A 376 -13.65 -18.95 7.65
C ASN A 376 -14.44 -17.81 8.29
N VAL A 377 -14.86 -16.83 7.48
CA VAL A 377 -15.72 -15.74 7.92
C VAL A 377 -17.02 -16.28 8.50
N ARG A 378 -17.75 -17.14 7.79
CA ARG A 378 -19.06 -17.66 8.23
C ARG A 378 -19.00 -18.51 9.51
N LYS A 379 -17.84 -19.07 9.84
CA LYS A 379 -17.63 -19.74 11.14
C LYS A 379 -17.69 -18.75 12.30
N VAL A 380 -17.21 -17.53 12.09
CA VAL A 380 -17.19 -16.47 13.12
C VAL A 380 -18.45 -15.60 13.05
N TYR A 381 -18.94 -15.32 11.85
CA TYR A 381 -20.09 -14.46 11.57
C TYR A 381 -21.10 -15.17 10.65
N PRO A 382 -22.01 -16.02 11.19
CA PRO A 382 -22.88 -16.87 10.38
C PRO A 382 -23.88 -16.12 9.49
N SER A 383 -24.33 -14.93 9.90
CA SER A 383 -25.22 -14.06 9.15
C SER A 383 -24.51 -13.22 8.08
N PHE A 384 -23.22 -13.47 7.85
CA PHE A 384 -22.42 -12.65 6.96
C PHE A 384 -22.85 -12.77 5.49
N GLU A 385 -23.07 -11.61 4.87
CA GLU A 385 -23.25 -11.42 3.43
C GLU A 385 -21.99 -10.81 2.81
N MET A 386 -21.51 -11.43 1.74
CA MET A 386 -20.26 -11.04 1.11
C MET A 386 -20.36 -9.68 0.42
N GLY A 387 -19.66 -8.68 0.96
CA GLY A 387 -19.38 -7.39 0.31
C GLY A 387 -18.37 -7.48 -0.83
N LEU A 388 -17.69 -6.38 -1.15
CA LEU A 388 -16.56 -6.36 -2.08
C LEU A 388 -15.24 -6.35 -1.29
N PHE A 389 -14.35 -7.29 -1.62
CA PHE A 389 -13.04 -7.46 -1.02
C PHE A 389 -11.96 -7.14 -2.07
N GLY A 390 -11.35 -5.96 -1.98
CA GLY A 390 -10.37 -5.50 -2.97
C GLY A 390 -8.92 -5.68 -2.52
N HIS A 391 -8.03 -5.90 -3.47
CA HIS A 391 -6.59 -5.76 -3.28
C HIS A 391 -6.16 -4.36 -3.72
N SER A 392 -5.50 -3.61 -2.83
CA SER A 392 -4.89 -2.31 -3.15
C SER A 392 -3.48 -2.25 -2.56
N PRO A 393 -2.44 -2.46 -3.38
CA PRO A 393 -1.09 -2.64 -2.90
C PRO A 393 -0.57 -1.43 -2.11
N ASP A 394 0.53 -1.63 -1.39
CA ASP A 394 1.29 -0.49 -0.90
C ASP A 394 1.90 0.29 -2.08
N THR A 395 1.85 1.61 -1.97
CA THR A 395 2.31 2.56 -2.99
C THR A 395 3.23 3.59 -2.36
N ALA A 396 3.92 4.37 -3.19
CA ALA A 396 4.72 5.49 -2.72
C ALA A 396 4.31 6.80 -3.38
N ASN A 397 4.58 7.90 -2.70
CA ASN A 397 4.37 9.22 -3.25
C ASN A 397 5.40 9.53 -4.36
N GLU A 398 4.94 9.59 -5.58
CA GLU A 398 5.76 9.81 -6.77
C GLU A 398 6.37 11.22 -6.90
N TRP A 399 6.03 12.17 -6.03
CA TRP A 399 6.66 13.50 -5.94
C TRP A 399 7.79 13.57 -4.91
N ASP A 400 7.79 12.67 -3.92
CA ASP A 400 8.86 12.57 -2.93
C ASP A 400 9.94 11.57 -3.38
N PHE A 401 9.50 10.46 -3.98
CA PHE A 401 10.34 9.40 -4.51
C PHE A 401 10.44 9.55 -6.03
N TYR A 402 11.60 10.03 -6.47
CA TYR A 402 11.96 10.18 -7.88
C TYR A 402 13.46 9.97 -8.03
N PRO A 403 13.96 9.47 -9.15
CA PRO A 403 15.35 9.10 -9.28
C PRO A 403 16.27 10.31 -9.47
N LEU A 404 17.53 10.15 -9.03
CA LEU A 404 18.63 11.05 -9.37
C LEU A 404 19.43 10.48 -10.55
N PRO A 405 20.19 11.33 -11.27
CA PRO A 405 21.21 10.85 -12.19
C PRO A 405 22.16 9.84 -11.53
N TRP A 406 22.61 8.81 -12.26
CA TRP A 406 23.39 7.70 -11.68
C TRP A 406 24.70 8.20 -11.10
N SER A 407 25.35 9.11 -11.83
CA SER A 407 26.56 9.81 -11.42
C SER A 407 26.43 10.60 -10.11
N GLU A 408 25.21 10.96 -9.70
CA GLU A 408 24.93 11.64 -8.42
C GLU A 408 24.65 10.67 -7.27
N ARG A 409 24.57 9.36 -7.52
CA ARG A 409 24.39 8.35 -6.47
C ARG A 409 25.69 8.13 -5.71
N THR A 410 25.68 8.50 -4.43
CA THR A 410 26.88 8.52 -3.58
C THR A 410 27.06 7.27 -2.73
N ALA A 411 26.02 6.44 -2.56
CA ALA A 411 26.08 5.23 -1.75
C ALA A 411 25.93 3.97 -2.62
N GLN A 412 26.82 2.98 -2.40
CA GLN A 412 26.79 1.70 -3.12
C GLN A 412 25.57 0.88 -2.74
N ALA A 413 25.46 0.49 -1.46
CA ALA A 413 24.28 -0.18 -0.93
C ALA A 413 23.87 0.41 0.42
N VAL A 414 22.56 0.47 0.68
CA VAL A 414 22.01 1.02 1.92
C VAL A 414 20.90 0.12 2.44
N ILE A 415 20.97 -0.30 3.70
CA ILE A 415 19.91 -1.04 4.40
C ILE A 415 18.87 -0.07 4.96
N PHE A 416 17.59 -0.33 4.69
CA PHE A 416 16.47 0.51 5.13
C PHE A 416 15.49 -0.24 6.06
N GLY A 417 15.02 0.46 7.10
CA GLY A 417 13.98 -0.02 8.00
C GLY A 417 14.49 -0.61 9.32
N PHE A 418 13.54 -1.05 10.13
CA PHE A 418 13.79 -1.68 11.42
C PHE A 418 14.23 -3.15 11.24
N ASP A 419 15.20 -3.59 12.04
CA ASP A 419 15.65 -5.00 12.12
C ASP A 419 14.85 -5.79 13.17
N GLY A 420 14.78 -7.11 13.05
CA GLY A 420 14.05 -7.97 13.98
C GLY A 420 13.75 -9.35 13.38
N GLY A 421 13.37 -10.32 14.21
CA GLY A 421 13.17 -11.71 13.76
C GLY A 421 12.16 -11.90 12.62
N PHE A 422 11.26 -10.93 12.44
CA PHE A 422 10.30 -10.89 11.32
C PHE A 422 10.92 -10.47 9.99
N TYR A 423 12.16 -9.93 10.01
CA TYR A 423 12.90 -9.34 8.90
C TYR A 423 14.33 -9.92 8.86
N PRO A 424 14.50 -11.15 8.34
CA PRO A 424 15.73 -11.92 8.50
C PRO A 424 16.93 -11.31 7.77
N VAL A 425 16.78 -10.88 6.51
CA VAL A 425 17.87 -10.27 5.73
C VAL A 425 18.32 -8.97 6.40
N ARG A 426 17.36 -8.13 6.80
CA ARG A 426 17.66 -6.88 7.53
C ARG A 426 18.38 -7.12 8.84
N THR A 427 18.00 -8.15 9.56
CA THR A 427 18.62 -8.53 10.82
C THR A 427 20.06 -9.00 10.62
N THR A 428 20.31 -9.86 9.63
CA THR A 428 21.66 -10.33 9.29
C THR A 428 22.58 -9.16 8.94
N VAL A 429 22.14 -8.28 8.04
CA VAL A 429 22.92 -7.10 7.63
C VAL A 429 23.16 -6.15 8.80
N THR A 430 22.10 -5.79 9.55
CA THR A 430 22.23 -4.84 10.67
C THR A 430 23.10 -5.38 11.81
N ASN A 431 23.04 -6.69 12.10
CA ASN A 431 23.93 -7.34 13.06
C ASN A 431 25.39 -7.29 12.60
N HIS A 432 25.66 -7.44 11.30
CA HIS A 432 27.00 -7.30 10.75
C HIS A 432 27.51 -5.86 10.87
N LEU A 433 26.72 -4.87 10.47
CA LEU A 433 27.12 -3.45 10.57
C LEU A 433 27.40 -3.05 12.02
N ARG A 434 26.59 -3.49 12.99
CA ARG A 434 26.87 -3.30 14.42
C ARG A 434 28.19 -3.93 14.88
N ARG A 435 28.62 -5.04 14.28
CA ARG A 435 29.93 -5.65 14.57
C ARG A 435 31.07 -4.82 13.98
N LEU A 436 30.94 -4.29 12.76
CA LEU A 436 31.93 -3.39 12.16
C LEU A 436 32.12 -2.10 12.98
N GLU A 437 31.03 -1.54 13.52
CA GLU A 437 31.08 -0.39 14.42
C GLU A 437 31.87 -0.67 15.71
N GLN A 438 31.90 -1.93 16.16
CA GLN A 438 32.59 -2.38 17.37
C GLN A 438 34.02 -2.87 17.11
N ASP A 439 34.29 -3.37 15.90
CA ASP A 439 35.57 -3.95 15.50
C ASP A 439 35.97 -3.48 14.09
N SER A 440 36.81 -2.44 14.05
CA SER A 440 37.33 -1.87 12.81
C SER A 440 38.39 -2.72 12.12
N SER A 441 38.77 -3.88 12.68
CA SER A 441 39.67 -4.83 12.01
C SER A 441 38.97 -5.71 10.98
N LEU A 442 37.64 -5.77 11.04
CA LEU A 442 36.81 -6.48 10.07
C LEU A 442 36.81 -5.77 8.71
N PRO A 443 36.65 -6.51 7.59
CA PRO A 443 36.53 -5.91 6.27
C PRO A 443 35.38 -4.91 6.20
N ALA A 444 35.59 -3.80 5.48
CA ALA A 444 34.54 -2.83 5.24
C ALA A 444 33.40 -3.45 4.43
N SER A 445 32.16 -3.19 4.84
CA SER A 445 30.97 -3.59 4.09
C SER A 445 30.68 -2.58 2.97
N PRO A 446 30.23 -3.04 1.78
CA PRO A 446 29.66 -2.14 0.77
C PRO A 446 28.27 -1.60 1.18
N ILE A 447 27.70 -2.14 2.26
CA ILE A 447 26.37 -1.78 2.77
C ILE A 447 26.53 -0.79 3.92
N SER A 448 25.80 0.32 3.84
CA SER A 448 25.66 1.29 4.94
C SER A 448 24.24 1.27 5.50
N ARG A 449 23.99 1.91 6.65
CA ARG A 449 22.67 1.95 7.29
C ARG A 449 22.00 3.32 7.15
N HIS A 450 20.77 3.35 6.66
CA HIS A 450 19.91 4.52 6.81
C HIS A 450 19.22 4.48 8.19
N PRO A 451 19.29 5.57 8.98
CA PRO A 451 18.76 5.58 10.34
C PRO A 451 17.22 5.49 10.37
N HIS A 452 16.68 4.61 11.22
CA HIS A 452 15.24 4.53 11.46
C HIS A 452 14.81 5.61 12.46
N PRO A 453 13.80 6.46 12.14
CA PRO A 453 13.44 7.61 12.99
C PRO A 453 12.68 7.24 14.28
N GLY A 454 12.41 5.97 14.51
CA GLY A 454 11.52 5.49 15.57
C GLY A 454 10.10 5.24 15.05
N TYR A 455 9.16 4.89 15.92
CA TYR A 455 7.76 4.63 15.53
C TYR A 455 6.81 5.80 15.83
N ASP A 456 7.23 6.72 16.68
CA ASP A 456 6.43 7.86 17.13
C ASP A 456 7.15 9.17 16.86
N ILE A 457 6.37 10.20 16.51
CA ILE A 457 6.82 11.57 16.33
C ILE A 457 6.28 12.41 17.46
N ASN A 458 7.15 13.18 18.11
CA ASN A 458 6.74 14.14 19.12
C ASN A 458 6.04 15.34 18.45
N SER A 459 4.75 15.52 18.75
CA SER A 459 3.98 16.69 18.36
C SER A 459 3.87 17.69 19.53
N ALA A 460 3.84 19.00 19.24
CA ALA A 460 3.58 20.00 20.26
C ALA A 460 2.18 19.83 20.88
N ASP A 461 2.05 20.03 22.19
CA ASP A 461 0.78 19.86 22.91
C ASP A 461 -0.29 20.88 22.48
N GLU A 462 0.11 22.04 21.99
CA GLU A 462 -0.79 23.05 21.43
C GLU A 462 -1.66 22.47 20.30
N TYR A 463 -1.09 21.65 19.42
CA TYR A 463 -1.85 21.05 18.33
C TYR A 463 -2.93 20.11 18.82
N LYS A 464 -2.75 19.46 19.98
CA LYS A 464 -3.75 18.57 20.60
C LYS A 464 -4.87 19.36 21.29
N GLN A 465 -4.53 20.52 21.87
CA GLN A 465 -5.49 21.38 22.57
C GLN A 465 -6.40 22.14 21.60
N THR A 466 -5.88 22.44 20.40
CA THR A 466 -6.61 23.15 19.35
C THR A 466 -6.57 22.32 18.06
N PRO A 467 -7.36 21.23 17.98
CA PRO A 467 -7.36 20.37 16.80
C PRO A 467 -7.86 21.11 15.56
N LEU A 468 -7.33 20.76 14.39
CA LEU A 468 -7.76 21.33 13.11
C LEU A 468 -9.17 20.85 12.73
N GLU A 469 -9.88 21.66 11.92
CA GLU A 469 -11.16 21.25 11.32
C GLU A 469 -10.98 20.30 10.12
N THR A 470 -9.83 20.33 9.44
CA THR A 470 -9.48 19.43 8.32
C THR A 470 -7.97 19.42 8.08
N TYR A 471 -7.50 18.54 7.21
CA TYR A 471 -6.10 18.52 6.77
C TYR A 471 -5.76 19.79 5.97
N GLU A 472 -4.69 20.45 6.36
CA GLU A 472 -4.18 21.66 5.71
C GLU A 472 -2.79 21.39 5.11
N ILE A 473 -2.66 21.59 3.80
CA ILE A 473 -1.40 21.38 3.09
C ILE A 473 -0.34 22.31 3.66
N GLY A 474 0.76 21.73 4.15
CA GLY A 474 1.89 22.51 4.67
C GLY A 474 1.69 23.07 6.07
N HIS A 475 0.65 22.65 6.80
CA HIS A 475 0.46 23.06 8.19
C HIS A 475 1.67 22.67 9.07
N PRO A 476 2.14 23.53 9.98
CA PRO A 476 3.32 23.28 10.81
C PRO A 476 3.28 21.98 11.62
N SER A 477 2.11 21.52 12.04
CA SER A 477 1.95 20.23 12.75
C SER A 477 2.40 19.02 11.91
N TYR A 478 2.39 19.13 10.58
CA TYR A 478 2.79 18.06 9.67
C TYR A 478 4.26 18.19 9.19
N GLN A 479 4.95 19.27 9.56
CA GLN A 479 6.30 19.55 9.09
C GLN A 479 7.28 18.40 9.36
N ARG A 480 7.25 17.82 10.57
CA ARG A 480 8.18 16.76 10.95
C ARG A 480 8.00 15.48 10.12
N HIS A 481 6.76 15.14 9.77
CA HIS A 481 6.47 14.02 8.89
C HIS A 481 7.07 14.23 7.49
N ARG A 482 6.93 15.45 6.94
CA ARG A 482 7.53 15.81 5.65
C ARG A 482 9.05 15.74 5.68
N GLU A 483 9.69 16.24 6.73
CA GLU A 483 11.14 16.16 6.90
C GLU A 483 11.65 14.71 6.91
N LEU A 484 11.00 13.84 7.71
CA LEU A 484 11.33 12.43 7.79
C LEU A 484 11.13 11.71 6.45
N ARG A 485 10.03 12.02 5.76
CA ARG A 485 9.73 11.47 4.44
C ARG A 485 10.77 11.92 3.40
N HIS A 486 11.14 13.20 3.38
CA HIS A 486 12.16 13.74 2.49
C HIS A 486 13.56 13.17 2.77
N ASP A 487 13.92 12.98 4.04
CA ASP A 487 15.18 12.33 4.43
C ASP A 487 15.23 10.87 3.96
N PHE A 488 14.16 10.12 4.20
CA PHE A 488 14.05 8.73 3.77
C PHE A 488 14.10 8.59 2.24
N ALA A 489 13.35 9.43 1.52
CA ALA A 489 13.39 9.49 0.07
C ALA A 489 14.77 9.91 -0.45
N ARG A 490 15.43 10.88 0.18
CA ARG A 490 16.82 11.26 -0.18
C ARG A 490 17.76 10.06 -0.04
N GLY A 491 17.70 9.34 1.08
CA GLY A 491 18.53 8.15 1.31
C GLY A 491 18.37 7.12 0.19
N MET A 492 17.14 6.82 -0.22
CA MET A 492 16.87 5.88 -1.33
C MET A 492 17.36 6.41 -2.68
N ARG A 493 17.20 7.70 -2.95
CA ARG A 493 17.62 8.33 -4.21
C ARG A 493 19.14 8.34 -4.41
N THR A 494 19.88 8.50 -3.31
CA THR A 494 21.36 8.53 -3.35
C THR A 494 22.00 7.14 -3.34
N ALA A 495 21.24 6.09 -3.07
CA ALA A 495 21.72 4.71 -3.03
C ALA A 495 21.62 4.04 -4.41
N GLN A 496 22.63 3.29 -4.84
CA GLN A 496 22.54 2.45 -6.04
C GLN A 496 21.68 1.21 -5.76
N ILE A 497 21.93 0.56 -4.61
CA ILE A 497 21.19 -0.62 -4.14
C ILE A 497 20.50 -0.34 -2.80
N CYS A 498 19.20 -0.62 -2.72
CA CYS A 498 18.39 -0.55 -1.51
C CYS A 498 18.19 -1.96 -0.97
N VAL A 499 18.73 -2.23 0.20
CA VAL A 499 18.63 -3.52 0.87
C VAL A 499 17.46 -3.48 1.86
N PHE A 500 16.57 -4.47 1.78
CA PHE A 500 15.52 -4.76 2.76
C PHE A 500 14.97 -6.18 2.50
N ASP A 501 13.90 -6.57 3.18
CA ASP A 501 13.20 -7.83 2.94
C ASP A 501 11.68 -7.63 2.93
N SER A 502 10.99 -8.59 2.32
CA SER A 502 9.53 -8.73 2.26
C SER A 502 8.93 -9.33 3.54
N SER A 503 9.71 -9.41 4.62
CA SER A 503 9.39 -10.12 5.87
C SER A 503 9.22 -11.63 5.75
N LEU A 504 9.04 -12.32 6.88
CA LEU A 504 8.68 -13.74 6.89
C LEU A 504 7.38 -14.06 6.12
N GLU A 505 6.51 -13.06 5.95
CA GLU A 505 5.22 -13.17 5.25
C GLU A 505 5.31 -12.81 3.76
N ARG A 506 6.50 -12.51 3.21
CA ARG A 506 6.72 -12.24 1.78
C ARG A 506 5.78 -11.20 1.15
N LYS A 507 5.58 -10.10 1.88
CA LYS A 507 4.76 -8.94 1.52
C LYS A 507 5.53 -8.02 0.58
N LEU A 508 4.87 -7.52 -0.47
CA LEU A 508 5.33 -6.38 -1.25
C LEU A 508 5.10 -5.10 -0.42
N ILE A 509 5.90 -4.94 0.63
CA ILE A 509 5.81 -3.79 1.53
C ILE A 509 6.10 -2.50 0.78
N ARG A 510 5.59 -1.39 1.31
CA ARG A 510 5.79 -0.03 0.77
C ARG A 510 7.21 0.34 0.32
N LYS A 511 8.25 -0.22 0.96
CA LYS A 511 9.65 0.01 0.57
C LYS A 511 9.98 -0.40 -0.87
N TYR A 512 9.27 -1.39 -1.43
CA TYR A 512 9.42 -1.76 -2.84
C TYR A 512 9.02 -0.60 -3.75
N ALA A 513 7.82 -0.05 -3.57
CA ALA A 513 7.35 1.10 -4.35
C ALA A 513 8.27 2.32 -4.18
N GLN A 514 8.69 2.60 -2.95
CA GLN A 514 9.58 3.74 -2.64
C GLN A 514 10.96 3.60 -3.30
N ALA A 515 11.58 2.41 -3.24
CA ALA A 515 12.88 2.15 -3.83
C ALA A 515 12.82 2.20 -5.37
N LEU A 516 11.84 1.55 -5.99
CA LEU A 516 11.65 1.57 -7.45
C LEU A 516 11.39 2.99 -7.96
N LEU A 517 10.53 3.76 -7.29
CA LEU A 517 10.29 5.17 -7.65
C LEU A 517 11.53 6.06 -7.43
N SER A 518 12.44 5.68 -6.54
CA SER A 518 13.72 6.38 -6.35
C SER A 518 14.80 5.94 -7.35
N GLY A 519 14.50 5.02 -8.26
CA GLY A 519 15.47 4.36 -9.14
C GLY A 519 16.54 3.56 -8.38
N CYS A 520 16.25 3.17 -7.14
CA CYS A 520 17.15 2.38 -6.32
C CYS A 520 16.91 0.89 -6.61
N VAL A 521 17.96 0.15 -6.99
CA VAL A 521 17.82 -1.28 -7.29
C VAL A 521 17.59 -2.05 -5.99
N ILE A 522 16.56 -2.87 -5.94
CA ILE A 522 16.20 -3.58 -4.71
C ILE A 522 17.07 -4.82 -4.55
N ALA A 523 17.65 -5.01 -3.37
CA ALA A 523 18.21 -6.29 -2.94
C ALA A 523 17.39 -6.85 -1.77
N SER A 524 16.65 -7.93 -2.04
CA SER A 524 15.63 -8.47 -1.14
C SER A 524 15.27 -9.91 -1.51
N ASP A 525 14.56 -10.61 -0.64
CA ASP A 525 13.80 -11.80 -1.04
C ASP A 525 12.63 -11.42 -1.97
N LEU A 526 12.09 -12.41 -2.68
CA LEU A 526 10.98 -12.19 -3.62
C LEU A 526 9.64 -12.13 -2.85
N PRO A 527 8.87 -11.04 -3.00
CA PRO A 527 7.53 -10.97 -2.45
C PRO A 527 6.60 -11.88 -3.26
N THR A 528 5.48 -12.28 -2.65
CA THR A 528 4.45 -13.10 -3.30
C THR A 528 3.57 -12.30 -4.25
N GLU A 529 3.65 -10.98 -4.23
CA GLU A 529 2.79 -10.09 -4.99
C GLU A 529 3.59 -9.44 -6.10
N HIS A 530 2.99 -9.33 -7.28
CA HIS A 530 3.68 -8.87 -8.48
C HIS A 530 4.96 -9.70 -8.76
N GLU A 531 4.99 -10.97 -8.32
CA GLU A 531 6.20 -11.79 -8.28
C GLU A 531 6.89 -11.91 -9.64
N GLU A 532 6.12 -12.08 -10.72
CA GLU A 532 6.64 -12.16 -12.09
C GLU A 532 7.40 -10.87 -12.49
N ALA A 533 6.85 -9.70 -12.13
CA ALA A 533 7.51 -8.43 -12.38
C ALA A 533 8.73 -8.26 -11.47
N MET A 534 8.60 -8.57 -10.17
CA MET A 534 9.66 -8.41 -9.18
C MET A 534 10.87 -9.30 -9.45
N MET A 535 10.68 -10.48 -10.05
CA MET A 535 11.77 -11.39 -10.42
C MET A 535 12.81 -10.75 -11.35
N GLY A 536 12.40 -9.79 -12.19
CA GLY A 536 13.32 -9.04 -13.06
C GLY A 536 13.84 -7.73 -12.45
N LEU A 537 13.30 -7.29 -11.33
CA LEU A 537 13.56 -5.97 -10.72
C LEU A 537 14.33 -6.04 -9.39
N VAL A 538 14.56 -7.25 -8.87
CA VAL A 538 15.15 -7.48 -7.56
C VAL A 538 16.42 -8.33 -7.68
N ILE A 539 17.49 -7.88 -7.02
CA ILE A 539 18.64 -8.71 -6.67
C ILE A 539 18.19 -9.66 -5.57
N ARG A 540 17.91 -10.91 -5.93
CA ARG A 540 17.36 -11.89 -5.00
C ARG A 540 18.36 -12.22 -3.89
N LEU A 541 17.94 -11.99 -2.65
CA LEU A 541 18.62 -12.40 -1.43
C LEU A 541 17.76 -13.45 -0.71
N GLU A 542 18.36 -14.53 -0.20
CA GLU A 542 17.59 -15.49 0.59
C GLU A 542 17.61 -15.15 2.08
N PRO A 543 16.48 -15.33 2.80
CA PRO A 543 16.41 -15.16 4.25
C PRO A 543 17.44 -15.95 5.07
N THR A 544 17.96 -17.04 4.51
CA THR A 544 18.90 -17.95 5.19
C THR A 544 20.37 -17.67 4.86
N TRP A 545 20.66 -16.72 3.97
CA TRP A 545 22.04 -16.39 3.62
C TRP A 545 22.76 -15.72 4.79
N ASP A 546 24.03 -16.07 4.95
CA ASP A 546 24.95 -15.35 5.81
C ASP A 546 25.38 -14.03 5.16
N ILE A 547 26.11 -13.21 5.91
CA ILE A 547 26.51 -11.89 5.43
C ILE A 547 27.50 -12.00 4.27
N GLU A 548 28.42 -12.97 4.32
CA GLU A 548 29.43 -13.19 3.30
C GLU A 548 28.78 -13.47 1.94
N ARG A 549 27.71 -14.29 1.91
CA ARG A 549 26.95 -14.56 0.69
C ARG A 549 26.15 -13.35 0.22
N ILE A 550 25.51 -12.60 1.13
CA ILE A 550 24.77 -11.38 0.80
C ILE A 550 25.68 -10.33 0.16
N GLU A 551 26.84 -10.06 0.78
CA GLU A 551 27.81 -9.10 0.26
C GLU A 551 28.44 -9.55 -1.06
N ALA A 552 28.69 -10.85 -1.23
CA ALA A 552 29.18 -11.38 -2.50
C ALA A 552 28.18 -11.14 -3.65
N GLU A 553 26.89 -11.34 -3.40
CA GLU A 553 25.85 -11.09 -4.41
C GLU A 553 25.71 -9.59 -4.71
N ILE A 554 25.73 -8.73 -3.68
CA ILE A 554 25.70 -7.26 -3.86
C ILE A 554 26.92 -6.78 -4.66
N ASN A 555 28.14 -7.21 -4.30
CA ASN A 555 29.37 -6.83 -4.99
C ASN A 555 29.38 -7.28 -6.45
N LYS A 556 28.80 -8.46 -6.76
CA LYS A 556 28.64 -8.94 -8.14
C LYS A 556 27.83 -7.95 -9.01
N TYR A 557 26.78 -7.35 -8.47
CA TYR A 557 25.99 -6.33 -9.19
C TYR A 557 26.66 -4.96 -9.18
N LEU A 558 27.32 -4.55 -8.09
CA LEU A 558 28.11 -3.31 -8.06
C LEU A 558 29.23 -3.30 -9.10
N ALA A 559 29.77 -4.47 -9.45
CA ALA A 559 30.74 -4.63 -10.54
C ALA A 559 30.14 -4.50 -11.95
N GLN A 560 28.81 -4.37 -12.08
CA GLN A 560 28.05 -4.28 -13.34
C GLN A 560 27.11 -3.06 -13.31
N PRO A 561 27.66 -1.83 -13.28
CA PRO A 561 26.87 -0.60 -13.13
C PRO A 561 25.81 -0.41 -14.24
N GLU A 562 26.07 -0.88 -15.45
CA GLU A 562 25.13 -0.87 -16.56
C GLU A 562 23.89 -1.74 -16.31
N VAL A 563 24.06 -2.90 -15.67
CA VAL A 563 22.95 -3.78 -15.29
C VAL A 563 22.12 -3.12 -14.20
N LEU A 564 22.77 -2.53 -13.19
CA LEU A 564 22.10 -1.80 -12.12
C LEU A 564 21.31 -0.60 -12.66
N HIS A 565 21.90 0.18 -13.55
CA HIS A 565 21.24 1.30 -14.20
C HIS A 565 19.99 0.82 -14.97
N GLN A 566 20.11 -0.24 -15.78
CA GLN A 566 18.94 -0.78 -16.51
C GLN A 566 17.84 -1.28 -15.55
N MET A 567 18.20 -1.99 -14.48
CA MET A 567 17.23 -2.43 -13.46
C MET A 567 16.53 -1.25 -12.79
N ALA A 568 17.25 -0.15 -12.53
CA ALA A 568 16.67 1.07 -11.98
C ALA A 568 15.67 1.70 -12.96
N LEU A 569 16.01 1.80 -14.25
CA LEU A 569 15.12 2.29 -15.32
C LEU A 569 13.83 1.48 -15.41
N ASP A 570 13.96 0.15 -15.49
CA ASP A 570 12.82 -0.75 -15.60
C ASP A 570 11.96 -0.73 -14.33
N GLY A 571 12.60 -0.67 -13.16
CA GLY A 571 11.94 -0.57 -11.88
C GLY A 571 11.11 0.70 -11.73
N PHE A 572 11.69 1.85 -12.06
CA PHE A 572 10.98 3.13 -12.03
C PHE A 572 9.81 3.16 -13.00
N ALA A 573 10.01 2.73 -14.26
CA ALA A 573 8.96 2.68 -15.26
C ALA A 573 7.79 1.80 -14.80
N TYR A 574 8.09 0.64 -14.18
CA TYR A 574 7.09 -0.22 -13.59
C TYR A 574 6.34 0.47 -12.44
N ALA A 575 7.07 1.10 -11.51
CA ALA A 575 6.47 1.72 -10.34
C ALA A 575 5.64 2.97 -10.67
N ARG A 576 6.06 3.80 -11.65
CA ARG A 576 5.27 4.95 -12.13
C ARG A 576 3.91 4.54 -12.68
N ARG A 577 3.83 3.35 -13.27
CA ARG A 577 2.59 2.82 -13.85
C ARG A 577 1.69 2.14 -12.82
N HIS A 578 2.27 1.43 -11.86
CA HIS A 578 1.52 0.47 -11.03
C HIS A 578 1.55 0.74 -9.53
N LEU A 579 2.57 1.45 -9.02
CA LEU A 579 2.85 1.57 -7.58
C LEU A 579 2.87 3.02 -7.09
N THR A 580 2.23 3.93 -7.85
CA THR A 580 2.04 5.33 -7.46
C THR A 580 0.81 5.51 -6.60
N THR A 581 0.83 6.52 -5.76
CA THR A 581 -0.32 6.77 -4.89
C THR A 581 -1.50 7.35 -5.67
N THR A 582 -1.24 8.04 -6.79
CA THR A 582 -2.29 8.41 -7.75
C THR A 582 -3.00 7.19 -8.35
N ALA A 583 -2.26 6.14 -8.76
CA ALA A 583 -2.86 4.90 -9.27
C ALA A 583 -3.77 4.25 -8.22
N LYS A 584 -3.33 4.24 -6.97
CA LYS A 584 -4.14 3.75 -5.84
C LYS A 584 -5.47 4.48 -5.66
N ILE A 585 -5.50 5.80 -5.83
CA ILE A 585 -6.76 6.56 -5.80
C ILE A 585 -7.67 6.11 -6.95
N SER A 586 -7.14 5.96 -8.16
CA SER A 586 -7.92 5.48 -9.31
C SER A 586 -8.47 4.07 -9.10
N ASP A 587 -7.68 3.16 -8.54
CA ASP A 587 -8.13 1.81 -8.20
C ASP A 587 -9.24 1.81 -7.15
N MET A 588 -9.15 2.72 -6.17
CA MET A 588 -10.21 2.86 -5.18
C MET A 588 -11.53 3.34 -5.80
N LEU A 589 -11.46 4.33 -6.69
CA LEU A 589 -12.64 4.81 -7.43
C LEU A 589 -13.25 3.71 -8.30
N ARG A 590 -12.42 2.86 -8.92
CA ARG A 590 -12.85 1.69 -9.68
C ARG A 590 -13.58 0.68 -8.80
N LEU A 591 -13.03 0.35 -7.61
CA LEU A 591 -13.67 -0.56 -6.66
C LEU A 591 -15.03 -0.04 -6.18
N VAL A 592 -15.12 1.27 -5.92
CA VAL A 592 -16.36 1.93 -5.51
C VAL A 592 -17.43 1.83 -6.59
N GLU A 593 -17.08 2.07 -7.86
CA GLU A 593 -18.02 1.93 -8.98
C GLU A 593 -18.42 0.47 -9.21
N ALA A 594 -17.49 -0.47 -9.09
CA ALA A 594 -17.79 -1.91 -9.14
C ALA A 594 -18.79 -2.31 -8.04
N HIS A 595 -18.59 -1.85 -6.81
CA HIS A 595 -19.54 -2.13 -5.73
C HIS A 595 -20.92 -1.52 -6.01
N ARG A 596 -20.99 -0.27 -6.51
CA ARG A 596 -22.25 0.42 -6.87
C ARG A 596 -22.99 -0.30 -8.00
N SER A 597 -22.29 -0.89 -8.96
CA SER A 597 -22.87 -1.71 -10.03
C SER A 597 -23.27 -3.13 -9.61
N GLY A 598 -23.14 -3.47 -8.32
CA GLY A 598 -23.59 -4.74 -7.76
C GLY A 598 -22.51 -5.83 -7.71
N VAL A 599 -21.26 -5.53 -8.04
CA VAL A 599 -20.15 -6.49 -7.92
C VAL A 599 -19.89 -6.82 -6.45
N ARG A 600 -19.70 -8.11 -6.15
CA ARG A 600 -19.38 -8.66 -4.82
C ARG A 600 -18.32 -9.75 -4.98
N GLY A 601 -17.66 -10.12 -3.88
CA GLY A 601 -16.59 -11.12 -3.91
C GLY A 601 -15.19 -10.51 -3.83
N TYR A 602 -14.21 -11.15 -4.46
CA TYR A 602 -12.82 -10.73 -4.43
C TYR A 602 -12.42 -10.02 -5.74
N ASP A 603 -11.73 -8.89 -5.62
CA ASP A 603 -11.15 -8.14 -6.73
C ASP A 603 -9.63 -8.06 -6.55
N HIS A 604 -8.92 -8.76 -7.43
CA HIS A 604 -7.46 -8.74 -7.50
C HIS A 604 -7.02 -7.93 -8.71
N ALA A 605 -6.66 -6.65 -8.51
CA ALA A 605 -6.14 -5.80 -9.57
C ALA A 605 -4.78 -6.27 -10.13
N HIS A 606 -4.06 -7.08 -9.36
CA HIS A 606 -2.71 -7.54 -9.67
C HIS A 606 -2.52 -9.02 -9.34
N SER A 607 -1.51 -9.63 -9.96
CA SER A 607 -1.14 -11.01 -9.71
C SER A 607 -0.44 -11.19 -8.36
N PHE A 608 -0.71 -12.33 -7.73
CA PHE A 608 0.00 -12.81 -6.56
C PHE A 608 0.19 -14.33 -6.70
N SER A 609 1.18 -14.88 -6.01
CA SER A 609 1.44 -16.31 -5.97
C SER A 609 0.86 -16.95 -4.72
N SER A 610 0.29 -18.14 -4.90
CA SER A 610 -0.20 -18.98 -3.80
C SER A 610 0.94 -19.76 -3.13
N ARG A 611 2.17 -19.23 -3.12
CA ARG A 611 3.31 -19.91 -2.49
C ARG A 611 3.06 -20.01 -0.99
N CYS A 612 3.37 -21.17 -0.42
CA CYS A 612 3.39 -21.30 1.03
C CYS A 612 4.50 -20.46 1.61
N ARG A 613 4.24 -19.87 2.77
CA ARG A 613 5.16 -18.96 3.46
C ARG A 613 5.10 -19.19 4.95
N SER A 614 5.95 -18.49 5.69
CA SER A 614 5.89 -18.55 7.14
C SER A 614 4.69 -17.73 7.62
N TYR A 615 3.81 -18.38 8.36
CA TYR A 615 2.71 -17.71 9.05
C TYR A 615 3.16 -17.33 10.45
N SER A 616 2.96 -16.07 10.84
CA SER A 616 3.20 -15.62 12.20
C SER A 616 2.11 -16.18 13.14
N GLY A 617 2.51 -16.70 14.30
CA GLY A 617 1.60 -17.18 15.33
C GLY A 617 0.88 -18.50 15.02
N HIS A 618 -0.37 -18.63 15.50
CA HIS A 618 -1.23 -19.81 15.36
C HIS A 618 -2.20 -19.73 14.16
N ALA A 619 -1.90 -18.89 13.17
CA ALA A 619 -2.70 -18.80 11.95
C ALA A 619 -2.67 -20.15 11.22
N PRO A 620 -3.82 -20.84 11.01
CA PRO A 620 -3.84 -22.03 10.17
C PRO A 620 -3.36 -21.67 8.77
N PRO A 621 -2.42 -22.44 8.21
CA PRO A 621 -1.98 -22.19 6.85
C PRO A 621 -3.15 -22.45 5.89
N PRO A 622 -3.10 -21.89 4.67
CA PRO A 622 -4.11 -22.12 3.66
C PRO A 622 -4.20 -23.61 3.31
N PRO A 623 -5.35 -24.08 2.80
CA PRO A 623 -5.59 -25.51 2.56
C PRO A 623 -4.66 -26.14 1.52
N TRP A 624 -3.96 -25.35 0.71
CA TRP A 624 -2.97 -25.84 -0.26
C TRP A 624 -1.55 -25.95 0.32
N CYS A 625 -1.35 -25.52 1.57
CA CYS A 625 -0.08 -25.64 2.27
C CYS A 625 -0.09 -26.83 3.22
N ASP A 626 0.98 -27.62 3.19
CA ASP A 626 1.07 -28.84 3.99
C ASP A 626 1.42 -28.49 5.44
N ASN A 627 0.60 -28.94 6.40
CA ASN A 627 0.74 -28.62 7.82
C ASN A 627 2.04 -29.18 8.45
N GLN A 628 2.78 -30.02 7.71
CA GLN A 628 3.96 -30.74 8.20
C GLN A 628 5.29 -30.11 7.82
N GLU A 629 5.32 -29.18 6.87
CA GLU A 629 6.53 -28.44 6.55
C GLU A 629 6.59 -27.22 7.47
N GLY A 630 7.67 -27.08 8.25
CA GLY A 630 7.81 -25.97 9.20
C GLY A 630 7.78 -24.59 8.52
N HIS A 631 8.16 -23.54 9.24
CA HIS A 631 8.22 -22.12 8.79
C HIS A 631 9.02 -21.84 7.48
N ARG A 632 9.51 -22.87 6.80
CA ARG A 632 10.31 -22.84 5.56
C ARG A 632 9.61 -23.72 4.52
N GLY A 633 8.50 -23.24 3.97
CA GLY A 633 7.78 -23.94 2.91
C GLY A 633 8.29 -23.52 1.52
N LEU A 634 8.83 -24.50 0.78
CA LEU A 634 8.84 -24.62 -0.70
C LEU A 634 9.97 -24.03 -1.58
N GLU A 635 11.00 -23.35 -1.09
CA GLU A 635 12.13 -23.01 -1.97
C GLU A 635 12.94 -24.23 -2.42
N ASP A 636 12.96 -25.29 -1.60
CA ASP A 636 13.67 -26.53 -1.91
C ASP A 636 12.95 -27.45 -2.93
N ARG A 637 11.75 -27.09 -3.40
CA ARG A 637 10.96 -27.94 -4.33
C ARG A 637 10.94 -27.45 -5.78
N LEU A 638 11.55 -26.31 -6.08
CA LEU A 638 11.80 -25.90 -7.47
C LEU A 638 13.26 -26.24 -7.83
N ASP A 639 13.54 -27.54 -7.95
CA ASP A 639 14.62 -27.93 -8.86
C ASP A 639 14.28 -27.34 -10.23
N PRO A 640 15.22 -26.67 -10.92
CA PRO A 640 14.98 -26.13 -12.24
C PRO A 640 14.67 -27.30 -13.20
N LEU A 641 13.43 -27.39 -13.66
CA LEU A 641 13.00 -28.30 -14.73
C LEU A 641 13.44 -27.81 -16.10
#